data_AF-A0A1Y2C1L3-F1
#
_entry.id   AF-A0A1Y2C1L3-F1
#
_cell.length_a   1.000
_cell.length_b   1.000
_cell.length_c   1.000
_cell.angle_alpha   90.00
_cell.angle_beta   90.00
_cell.angle_gamma   90.00
#
_symmetry.space_group_name_H-M   'P 1'
#
loop_
_entity.id
_entity.type
_entity.pdbx_description
1 polymer ?
#
loop_
_entity_poly.entity_id
_entity_poly.type
_entity_poly.pdbx_seq_one_letter_code
_entity_poly.pdbx_strand_id
1 'polypeptide(L)'
;MLISSNFDYIMLIHNYILILLYLISYSQTKEIKIYNSYNDLINLENVIQENQNENLILYFPDKEYDFSLIYTTLNFRISSNVTFYNEKIGKTIFNFKNKNSKGIQIDFRNNGILKFVNIKFKNFVSNSDDHYLIKSYYNEININYHLVFERCLFEDISSNLYLSVSRCSKVTQIEPHTLFINCSFINNIYKIMHTYNEIGDSSEETSLCNKINFLNCHFINSNNLFTLNNIDINIINSSFENISTSSMDIASIIESKTKNNNIVIKDSIIKNSNIDNSVPFMHFIENTILLQNVTFSKCHSNSGYLINVDKSIDKNKFIIDNSIFDDVSSVFRGYYNYIEFKNSILKNINSQKSSIPPHNDCKHTSFNITNSTFQNIRTGTSIIGSEAKYTFNNVNISDISTNGKAVLYLIYNSNYFNHVTIRNVYNKGDIGDASFLYFDSGEENQKLFLNNVSIDNGKTNGSFLSIKGNTNVINIENSNINNIISYGPIIKNFSKKSKIIFQNVNFNKNENLDKNQCGTIQLENSIDLSISNSVFTNNTSKNNGGVICFKDMNDLNLSIKSSQYISNTAFNGGAMYFSINLIGDNFQPFINFTDVIFKSNNANDFGGALYSNNDKLYLAEISNVVFERNIARRAGGAIYVPNNIKKKSLDISKCEFINNKGETYGNDYTTEVSHIKLNNKNINYNVKSGDYIPLKFSLYDEYDEFINDKFNIYSGILLSISIKDNRNDNNNSKYEIHGNTCSFYKGNCDLSQLRLFANPTNYTLNINFENHYNKIKFELNSINVTINTCNTNQINYIKNNILYCENPICNEKCNLNSGECFPKYNNTEKNTIETNECRCFDGYKGTFCSERIVIESVNKRVIKETGFYKHIIYSVGTILIFLSSFFGVYKNYFFCALNFILYHYGLFLIYSVIIIIYQLNIALGIDPINNNIKYSQNRTSFSENDVSEDNYIKNINNNISTENHNISERKLHLTINTNNINYLFKNIMAIKSLYSLILSCYVVLIIILVIIITVKGFEENNNEIDENERYIKDISKKYIYNCSLTHYNTGLSMIEILFLIPLILKCRKVWSYECIFKMINYLNYSIPIWVTTGPLAKMIFSIAFKSNLYSEILILSIFIIICYLSLYCLYMFNIVYTIINKQSNNTKFFFKYPSINFCFEHRIYNCNCNKSNNVTIDNIENQIDNYLLDFNYCSKIIQMINNKKKNVSNIENISHKNPK
;
A
#
# COMPACT_ATOMS: atom_id res chain seq x y z
N MET A 1 2.79 79.92 -74.62
CA MET A 1 3.38 79.37 -73.36
C MET A 1 2.81 77.98 -73.06
N LEU A 2 2.78 77.05 -74.04
CA LEU A 2 2.16 75.72 -73.88
C LEU A 2 2.71 74.65 -74.87
N ILE A 3 3.94 74.81 -75.35
CA ILE A 3 4.61 73.87 -76.28
C ILE A 3 6.00 73.44 -75.75
N SER A 4 6.44 73.97 -74.61
CA SER A 4 7.77 73.73 -74.01
C SER A 4 7.82 72.60 -72.97
N SER A 5 6.82 71.69 -72.93
CA SER A 5 6.72 70.63 -71.91
C SER A 5 6.75 69.20 -72.46
N ASN A 6 6.75 69.00 -73.78
CA ASN A 6 6.70 67.67 -74.41
C ASN A 6 8.03 67.20 -75.02
N PHE A 7 9.03 68.07 -75.17
CA PHE A 7 10.30 67.70 -75.81
C PHE A 7 11.18 66.83 -74.90
N ASP A 8 11.23 67.15 -73.60
CA ASP A 8 11.97 66.36 -72.61
C ASP A 8 11.39 64.94 -72.45
N TYR A 9 10.06 64.80 -72.52
CA TYR A 9 9.40 63.49 -72.45
C TYR A 9 9.74 62.60 -73.66
N ILE A 10 9.82 63.17 -74.86
CA ILE A 10 10.19 62.43 -76.08
C ILE A 10 11.68 62.05 -76.04
N MET A 11 12.56 62.94 -75.57
CA MET A 11 13.97 62.62 -75.32
C MET A 11 14.14 61.53 -74.26
N LEU A 12 13.36 61.54 -73.18
CA LEU A 12 13.40 60.49 -72.15
C LEU A 12 12.98 59.14 -72.72
N ILE A 13 11.90 59.09 -73.51
CA ILE A 13 11.42 57.86 -74.17
C ILE A 13 12.43 57.37 -75.21
N HIS A 14 13.04 58.25 -76.01
CA HIS A 14 14.04 57.87 -76.99
C HIS A 14 15.30 57.30 -76.33
N ASN A 15 15.77 57.91 -75.24
CA ASN A 15 16.87 57.38 -74.44
C ASN A 15 16.50 56.07 -73.74
N TYR A 16 15.27 55.90 -73.25
CA TYR A 16 14.79 54.62 -72.72
C TYR A 16 14.77 53.53 -73.79
N ILE A 17 14.32 53.83 -75.02
CA ILE A 17 14.31 52.89 -76.14
C ILE A 17 15.74 52.54 -76.58
N LEU A 18 16.66 53.51 -76.63
CA LEU A 18 18.07 53.25 -76.93
C LEU A 18 18.75 52.42 -75.84
N ILE A 19 18.48 52.69 -74.55
CA ILE A 19 18.97 51.87 -73.43
C ILE A 19 18.35 50.47 -73.49
N LEU A 20 17.07 50.33 -73.82
CA LEU A 20 16.40 49.04 -73.98
C LEU A 20 16.99 48.24 -75.15
N LEU A 21 17.21 48.88 -76.31
CA LEU A 21 17.84 48.25 -77.48
C LEU A 21 19.32 47.91 -77.22
N TYR A 22 20.04 48.75 -76.48
CA TYR A 22 21.41 48.48 -76.04
C TYR A 22 21.45 47.27 -75.10
N LEU A 23 20.56 47.20 -74.10
CA LEU A 23 20.42 46.06 -73.20
C LEU A 23 20.01 44.77 -73.94
N ILE A 24 19.09 44.84 -74.91
CA ILE A 24 18.70 43.72 -75.77
C ILE A 24 19.88 43.26 -76.65
N SER A 25 20.70 44.19 -77.14
CA SER A 25 21.91 43.84 -77.92
C SER A 25 23.02 43.21 -77.09
N TYR A 26 23.02 43.42 -75.76
CA TYR A 26 24.01 42.90 -74.83
C TYR A 26 23.63 41.54 -74.22
N SER A 27 22.46 40.98 -74.57
CA SER A 27 21.94 39.72 -74.04
C SER A 27 21.76 38.64 -75.12
N GLN A 28 22.76 38.42 -75.97
CA GLN A 28 22.74 37.26 -76.87
C GLN A 28 22.93 35.97 -76.05
N THR A 29 21.85 35.18 -75.97
CA THR A 29 21.86 33.81 -75.47
C THR A 29 21.88 32.86 -76.66
N LYS A 30 22.94 32.07 -76.81
CA LYS A 30 23.09 31.13 -77.92
C LYS A 30 22.26 29.88 -77.65
N GLU A 31 21.25 29.62 -78.49
CA GLU A 31 20.41 28.42 -78.39
C GLU A 31 20.87 27.34 -79.38
N ILE A 32 21.06 26.11 -78.92
CA ILE A 32 21.43 24.94 -79.74
C ILE A 32 20.44 23.80 -79.45
N LYS A 33 19.88 23.19 -80.50
CA LYS A 33 18.98 22.03 -80.38
C LYS A 33 19.79 20.74 -80.49
N ILE A 34 19.63 19.84 -79.51
CA ILE A 34 20.30 18.53 -79.45
C ILE A 34 19.25 17.46 -79.72
N TYR A 35 19.38 16.69 -80.80
CA TYR A 35 18.45 15.58 -81.11
C TYR A 35 18.98 14.26 -80.54
N ASN A 36 18.11 13.25 -80.40
CA ASN A 36 18.50 11.90 -79.98
C ASN A 36 19.18 11.14 -81.13
N SER A 37 20.35 11.63 -81.55
CA SER A 37 21.24 10.96 -82.49
C SER A 37 22.57 10.59 -81.82
N TYR A 38 23.20 9.52 -82.31
CA TYR A 38 24.52 9.07 -81.81
C TYR A 38 25.58 10.17 -81.94
N ASN A 39 25.55 10.91 -83.05
CA ASN A 39 26.51 11.99 -83.31
C ASN A 39 26.29 13.19 -82.37
N ASP A 40 25.04 13.59 -82.11
CA ASP A 40 24.75 14.74 -81.24
C ASP A 40 25.10 14.43 -79.77
N LEU A 41 24.82 13.20 -79.32
CA LEU A 41 25.10 12.76 -77.94
C LEU A 41 26.59 12.57 -77.65
N ILE A 42 27.38 12.05 -78.60
CA ILE A 42 28.84 11.92 -78.42
C ILE A 42 29.55 13.27 -78.56
N ASN A 43 29.11 14.13 -79.49
CA ASN A 43 29.71 15.45 -79.64
C ASN A 43 29.23 16.48 -78.59
N LEU A 44 28.33 16.11 -77.68
CA LEU A 44 27.77 17.00 -76.66
C LEU A 44 28.85 17.71 -75.82
N GLU A 45 29.94 17.01 -75.49
CA GLU A 45 31.11 17.62 -74.82
C GLU A 45 31.77 18.72 -75.66
N ASN A 46 32.02 18.46 -76.96
CA ASN A 46 32.62 19.43 -77.88
C ASN A 46 31.66 20.62 -78.12
N VAL A 47 30.37 20.37 -78.30
CA VAL A 47 29.34 21.40 -78.45
C VAL A 47 29.35 22.36 -77.24
N ILE A 48 29.50 21.85 -76.02
CA ILE A 48 29.63 22.70 -74.84
C ILE A 48 30.97 23.46 -74.83
N GLN A 49 32.08 22.80 -75.14
CA GLN A 49 33.41 23.43 -75.09
C GLN A 49 33.60 24.54 -76.15
N GLU A 50 33.01 24.41 -77.34
CA GLU A 50 33.17 25.36 -78.46
C GLU A 50 32.20 26.56 -78.41
N ASN A 51 31.15 26.52 -77.56
CA ASN A 51 30.04 27.49 -77.62
C ASN A 51 29.85 28.37 -76.38
N GLN A 52 30.85 28.45 -75.50
CA GLN A 52 30.80 29.18 -74.22
C GLN A 52 31.39 30.61 -74.25
N ASN A 53 31.39 31.27 -75.41
CA ASN A 53 31.74 32.69 -75.51
C ASN A 53 30.65 33.62 -74.93
N GLU A 54 29.41 33.10 -74.84
CA GLU A 54 28.21 33.78 -74.34
C GLU A 54 27.42 32.81 -73.43
N ASN A 55 26.22 33.21 -73.00
CA ASN A 55 25.29 32.31 -72.31
C ASN A 55 24.74 31.26 -73.30
N LEU A 56 24.84 29.97 -72.97
CA LEU A 56 24.45 28.85 -73.83
C LEU A 56 23.18 28.16 -73.30
N ILE A 57 22.20 27.92 -74.17
CA ILE A 57 21.02 27.09 -73.89
C ILE A 57 21.01 25.88 -74.82
N LEU A 58 21.05 24.68 -74.24
CA LEU A 58 20.90 23.42 -74.95
C LEU A 58 19.45 22.94 -74.84
N TYR A 59 18.74 22.96 -75.95
CA TYR A 59 17.34 22.55 -76.04
C TYR A 59 17.22 21.07 -76.43
N PHE A 60 16.47 20.30 -75.65
CA PHE A 60 16.26 18.86 -75.86
C PHE A 60 14.82 18.57 -76.30
N PRO A 61 14.48 18.70 -77.61
CA PRO A 61 13.11 18.53 -78.12
C PRO A 61 12.55 17.11 -78.01
N ASP A 62 13.41 16.08 -78.01
CA ASP A 62 12.95 14.69 -78.05
C ASP A 62 12.49 14.18 -76.67
N LYS A 63 11.62 13.17 -76.69
CA LYS A 63 11.06 12.57 -75.46
C LYS A 63 12.11 11.76 -74.69
N GLU A 64 13.02 11.10 -75.38
CA GLU A 64 13.97 10.18 -74.76
C GLU A 64 15.29 10.21 -75.53
N TYR A 65 16.38 10.26 -74.78
CA TYR A 65 17.76 10.28 -75.25
C TYR A 65 18.49 9.05 -74.72
N ASP A 66 19.12 8.29 -75.62
CA ASP A 66 19.77 7.04 -75.27
C ASP A 66 21.23 7.26 -74.83
N PHE A 67 21.41 7.64 -73.57
CA PHE A 67 22.74 7.80 -72.96
C PHE A 67 23.49 6.47 -72.80
N SER A 68 22.83 5.31 -73.04
CA SER A 68 23.48 4.00 -73.03
C SER A 68 24.40 3.74 -74.23
N LEU A 69 24.48 4.70 -75.17
CA LEU A 69 25.40 4.73 -76.31
C LEU A 69 26.76 5.36 -75.95
N ILE A 70 26.89 5.99 -74.77
CA ILE A 70 28.07 6.74 -74.35
C ILE A 70 28.90 5.88 -73.38
N TYR A 71 30.02 5.34 -73.87
CA TYR A 71 30.89 4.42 -73.11
C TYR A 71 31.96 5.12 -72.25
N THR A 72 32.15 6.42 -72.45
CA THR A 72 33.10 7.28 -71.72
C THR A 72 32.37 8.19 -70.73
N THR A 73 33.10 8.78 -69.79
CA THR A 73 32.59 9.89 -68.97
C THR A 73 32.39 11.11 -69.89
N LEU A 74 31.27 11.82 -69.75
CA LEU A 74 31.07 13.12 -70.39
C LEU A 74 31.71 14.22 -69.53
N ASN A 75 32.71 14.96 -70.03
CA ASN A 75 33.44 15.95 -69.24
C ASN A 75 33.03 17.39 -69.62
N PHE A 76 32.03 17.91 -68.91
CA PHE A 76 31.53 19.26 -69.10
C PHE A 76 32.45 20.27 -68.41
N ARG A 77 33.31 20.92 -69.20
CA ARG A 77 34.16 22.03 -68.74
C ARG A 77 33.40 23.34 -68.89
N ILE A 78 33.06 23.96 -67.76
CA ILE A 78 32.18 25.14 -67.72
C ILE A 78 33.01 26.41 -67.51
N SER A 79 32.81 27.38 -68.39
CA SER A 79 33.45 28.70 -68.39
C SER A 79 32.48 29.88 -68.60
N SER A 80 31.22 29.62 -68.94
CA SER A 80 30.11 30.58 -68.96
C SER A 80 28.82 29.94 -68.42
N ASN A 81 27.67 30.63 -68.51
CA ASN A 81 26.39 30.02 -68.11
C ASN A 81 25.89 29.04 -69.17
N VAL A 82 25.57 27.82 -68.77
CA VAL A 82 25.05 26.74 -69.65
C VAL A 82 23.75 26.19 -69.07
N THR A 83 22.66 26.20 -69.84
CA THR A 83 21.36 25.67 -69.41
C THR A 83 20.89 24.53 -70.32
N PHE A 84 20.75 23.33 -69.77
CA PHE A 84 20.07 22.20 -70.39
C PHE A 84 18.56 22.35 -70.13
N TYR A 85 17.75 22.53 -71.17
CA TYR A 85 16.35 22.95 -71.07
C TYR A 85 15.38 22.13 -71.92
N ASN A 86 14.16 21.93 -71.40
CA ASN A 86 12.96 21.59 -72.15
C ASN A 86 11.77 22.40 -71.57
N GLU A 87 10.86 22.87 -72.43
CA GLU A 87 9.61 23.53 -72.05
C GLU A 87 8.72 22.69 -71.12
N LYS A 88 8.69 21.35 -71.29
CA LYS A 88 7.68 20.48 -70.67
C LYS A 88 8.30 19.60 -69.57
N ILE A 89 7.84 19.83 -68.33
CA ILE A 89 8.27 19.12 -67.11
C ILE A 89 8.30 17.60 -67.35
N GLY A 90 9.46 16.99 -67.13
CA GLY A 90 9.67 15.54 -67.17
C GLY A 90 9.52 14.89 -68.54
N LYS A 91 9.42 15.67 -69.64
CA LYS A 91 9.27 15.11 -70.98
C LYS A 91 10.58 14.65 -71.62
N THR A 92 11.73 15.24 -71.28
CA THR A 92 13.05 14.75 -71.72
C THR A 92 13.56 13.70 -70.74
N ILE A 93 13.75 12.48 -71.20
CA ILE A 93 14.33 11.39 -70.43
C ILE A 93 15.76 11.13 -70.92
N PHE A 94 16.76 11.32 -70.06
CA PHE A 94 18.12 10.83 -70.25
C PHE A 94 18.15 9.39 -69.70
N ASN A 95 18.03 8.41 -70.61
CA ASN A 95 17.89 7.00 -70.27
C ASN A 95 19.21 6.25 -70.49
N PHE A 96 19.77 5.69 -69.41
CA PHE A 96 21.02 4.92 -69.45
C PHE A 96 20.77 3.41 -69.66
N LYS A 97 19.50 2.99 -69.75
CA LYS A 97 19.02 1.64 -70.10
C LYS A 97 19.66 0.49 -69.29
N ASN A 98 20.04 0.76 -68.04
CA ASN A 98 20.70 -0.18 -67.14
C ASN A 98 22.01 -0.77 -67.71
N LYS A 99 22.68 -0.06 -68.62
CA LYS A 99 24.04 -0.39 -69.06
C LYS A 99 25.05 0.33 -68.16
N ASN A 100 26.17 -0.34 -67.91
CA ASN A 100 27.33 0.23 -67.21
C ASN A 100 27.79 1.53 -67.89
N SER A 101 27.58 2.67 -67.22
CA SER A 101 27.94 4.01 -67.68
C SER A 101 28.86 4.69 -66.67
N LYS A 102 29.71 5.61 -67.14
CA LYS A 102 30.65 6.37 -66.30
C LYS A 102 30.10 7.71 -65.81
N GLY A 103 28.90 8.09 -66.26
CA GLY A 103 28.21 9.31 -65.86
C GLY A 103 28.80 10.60 -66.47
N ILE A 104 28.49 11.71 -65.81
CA ILE A 104 28.85 13.07 -66.22
C ILE A 104 29.82 13.65 -65.18
N GLN A 105 30.96 14.17 -65.63
CA GLN A 105 31.88 14.97 -64.83
C GLN A 105 31.75 16.45 -65.22
N ILE A 106 31.75 17.34 -64.23
CA ILE A 106 31.62 18.78 -64.39
C ILE A 106 32.85 19.44 -63.75
N ASP A 107 33.63 20.15 -64.56
CA ASP A 107 34.79 20.92 -64.11
C ASP A 107 34.52 22.42 -64.35
N PHE A 108 34.36 23.20 -63.29
CA PHE A 108 34.24 24.67 -63.42
C PHE A 108 35.62 25.31 -63.55
N ARG A 109 35.82 26.09 -64.62
CA ARG A 109 37.09 26.80 -64.94
C ARG A 109 37.07 28.28 -64.63
N ASN A 110 35.89 28.90 -64.73
CA ASN A 110 35.62 30.32 -64.49
C ASN A 110 34.23 30.43 -63.82
N ASN A 111 33.84 31.64 -63.40
CA ASN A 111 32.49 31.91 -62.91
C ASN A 111 31.44 31.46 -63.93
N GLY A 112 30.44 30.68 -63.50
CA GLY A 112 29.41 30.18 -64.39
C GLY A 112 28.33 29.36 -63.68
N ILE A 113 27.13 29.39 -64.25
CA ILE A 113 25.97 28.63 -63.81
C ILE A 113 25.74 27.48 -64.79
N LEU A 114 25.86 26.23 -64.34
CA LEU A 114 25.38 25.06 -65.08
C LEU A 114 24.00 24.67 -64.53
N LYS A 115 22.98 24.70 -65.40
CA LYS A 115 21.59 24.47 -65.00
C LYS A 115 20.94 23.34 -65.81
N PHE A 116 20.28 22.41 -65.13
CA PHE A 116 19.42 21.38 -65.71
C PHE A 116 17.96 21.68 -65.34
N VAL A 117 17.08 21.78 -66.34
CA VAL A 117 15.67 22.14 -66.13
C VAL A 117 14.74 21.13 -66.79
N ASN A 118 13.74 20.64 -66.04
CA ASN A 118 12.68 19.74 -66.52
C ASN A 118 13.17 18.37 -67.04
N ILE A 119 14.40 17.94 -66.71
CA ILE A 119 15.03 16.70 -67.20
C ILE A 119 14.79 15.53 -66.24
N LYS A 120 14.48 14.36 -66.80
CA LYS A 120 14.39 13.08 -66.08
C LYS A 120 15.64 12.23 -66.35
N PHE A 121 16.39 11.86 -65.33
CA PHE A 121 17.47 10.88 -65.40
C PHE A 121 16.92 9.51 -64.99
N LYS A 122 17.17 8.46 -65.79
CA LYS A 122 16.60 7.12 -65.54
C LYS A 122 17.56 5.97 -65.85
N ASN A 123 17.47 4.88 -65.07
CA ASN A 123 18.11 3.58 -65.33
C ASN A 123 19.65 3.62 -65.38
N PHE A 124 20.30 4.39 -64.49
CA PHE A 124 21.77 4.48 -64.42
C PHE A 124 22.36 3.38 -63.54
N VAL A 125 23.32 2.65 -64.10
CA VAL A 125 24.07 1.56 -63.47
C VAL A 125 25.57 1.80 -63.71
N SER A 126 26.39 1.51 -62.70
CA SER A 126 27.85 1.39 -62.79
C SER A 126 28.32 0.09 -62.13
N ASN A 127 29.36 -0.52 -62.71
CA ASN A 127 30.07 -1.68 -62.14
C ASN A 127 31.20 -1.29 -61.15
N SER A 128 31.38 -0.01 -60.87
CA SER A 128 32.39 0.54 -59.95
C SER A 128 31.75 1.55 -58.99
N ASP A 129 32.05 1.40 -57.70
CA ASP A 129 31.63 2.30 -56.62
C ASP A 129 32.16 3.74 -56.80
N ASP A 130 33.25 3.90 -57.56
CA ASP A 130 33.85 5.20 -57.87
C ASP A 130 33.12 5.99 -58.95
N HIS A 131 32.21 5.38 -59.73
CA HIS A 131 31.40 6.15 -60.68
C HIS A 131 30.11 6.68 -60.04
N TYR A 132 29.74 7.88 -60.44
CA TYR A 132 28.53 8.58 -60.02
C TYR A 132 27.82 9.04 -61.28
N LEU A 133 26.48 9.18 -61.26
CA LEU A 133 25.74 9.76 -62.38
C LEU A 133 26.27 11.18 -62.70
N ILE A 134 26.57 11.96 -61.65
CA ILE A 134 27.11 13.32 -61.73
C ILE A 134 28.28 13.46 -60.75
N LYS A 135 29.41 13.98 -61.23
CA LYS A 135 30.54 14.46 -60.42
C LYS A 135 30.76 15.93 -60.69
N SER A 136 30.99 16.75 -59.67
CA SER A 136 31.45 18.12 -59.84
C SER A 136 32.74 18.35 -59.06
N TYR A 137 33.77 18.85 -59.74
CA TYR A 137 35.04 19.27 -59.15
C TYR A 137 35.13 20.79 -59.15
N TYR A 138 35.63 21.36 -58.05
CA TYR A 138 35.95 22.77 -57.96
C TYR A 138 37.21 23.02 -57.12
N ASN A 139 37.92 24.09 -57.45
CA ASN A 139 39.27 24.36 -56.96
C ASN A 139 39.40 25.82 -56.51
N GLU A 140 40.37 26.06 -55.65
CA GLU A 140 40.45 27.12 -54.64
C GLU A 140 40.51 28.58 -55.14
N ILE A 141 40.62 28.81 -56.45
CA ILE A 141 41.02 30.11 -57.02
C ILE A 141 39.80 30.92 -57.47
N ASN A 142 39.16 31.66 -56.54
CA ASN A 142 38.25 32.78 -56.83
C ASN A 142 37.14 32.54 -57.89
N ILE A 143 36.56 31.34 -57.96
CA ILE A 143 35.49 31.00 -58.90
C ILE A 143 34.14 30.95 -58.16
N ASN A 144 33.25 31.90 -58.47
CA ASN A 144 31.85 31.85 -58.08
C ASN A 144 31.08 30.98 -59.08
N TYR A 145 30.61 29.80 -58.66
CA TYR A 145 29.89 28.87 -59.54
C TYR A 145 28.61 28.32 -58.90
N HIS A 146 27.67 27.91 -59.76
CA HIS A 146 26.42 27.28 -59.34
C HIS A 146 26.07 26.10 -60.24
N LEU A 147 25.84 24.94 -59.64
CA LEU A 147 25.22 23.78 -60.28
C LEU A 147 23.74 23.71 -59.86
N VAL A 148 22.80 23.84 -60.78
CA VAL A 148 21.37 23.99 -60.48
C VAL A 148 20.54 22.92 -61.17
N PHE A 149 19.79 22.13 -60.39
CA PHE A 149 18.78 21.21 -60.89
C PHE A 149 17.40 21.77 -60.53
N GLU A 150 16.55 22.02 -61.54
CA GLU A 150 15.22 22.61 -61.35
C GLU A 150 14.13 21.75 -62.01
N ARG A 151 13.19 21.24 -61.20
CA ARG A 151 12.13 20.30 -61.62
C ARG A 151 12.70 19.04 -62.31
N CYS A 152 13.82 18.54 -61.80
CA CYS A 152 14.42 17.29 -62.27
C CYS A 152 13.86 16.07 -61.54
N LEU A 153 13.82 14.93 -62.23
CA LEU A 153 13.43 13.63 -61.67
C LEU A 153 14.57 12.62 -61.84
N PHE A 154 15.02 12.02 -60.74
CA PHE A 154 16.02 10.96 -60.71
C PHE A 154 15.33 9.65 -60.31
N GLU A 155 15.17 8.74 -61.26
CA GLU A 155 14.35 7.53 -61.11
C GLU A 155 15.13 6.25 -61.44
N ASP A 156 15.01 5.23 -60.61
CA ASP A 156 15.65 3.91 -60.80
C ASP A 156 17.18 4.03 -61.02
N ILE A 157 17.86 4.81 -60.18
CA ILE A 157 19.32 4.96 -60.17
C ILE A 157 19.91 3.89 -59.25
N SER A 158 20.65 2.92 -59.80
CA SER A 158 21.19 1.77 -59.06
C SER A 158 22.69 1.90 -58.73
N SER A 159 23.19 3.13 -58.64
CA SER A 159 24.57 3.47 -58.29
C SER A 159 24.59 4.86 -57.65
N ASN A 160 25.74 5.34 -57.20
CA ASN A 160 25.81 6.66 -56.57
C ASN A 160 25.38 7.76 -57.55
N LEU A 161 24.60 8.75 -57.09
CA LEU A 161 23.99 9.76 -57.96
C LEU A 161 24.88 11.00 -58.10
N TYR A 162 25.21 11.68 -57.02
CA TYR A 162 26.00 12.91 -57.06
C TYR A 162 27.24 12.88 -56.14
N LEU A 163 28.41 13.23 -56.69
CA LEU A 163 29.63 13.50 -55.94
C LEU A 163 30.02 14.99 -56.07
N SER A 164 30.13 15.67 -54.94
CA SER A 164 30.67 17.04 -54.86
C SER A 164 32.09 17.00 -54.30
N VAL A 165 33.10 17.24 -55.13
CA VAL A 165 34.52 17.30 -54.74
C VAL A 165 34.97 18.75 -54.66
N SER A 166 35.39 19.13 -53.47
CA SER A 166 35.92 20.45 -53.13
C SER A 166 37.43 20.40 -52.91
N ARG A 167 38.11 21.52 -53.16
CA ARG A 167 39.49 21.74 -52.71
C ARG A 167 39.59 23.16 -52.17
N CYS A 168 39.42 23.30 -50.86
CA CYS A 168 39.21 24.59 -50.24
C CYS A 168 39.67 24.62 -48.78
N SER A 169 40.52 25.62 -48.48
CA SER A 169 41.08 25.94 -47.16
C SER A 169 40.32 27.07 -46.44
N LYS A 170 39.56 27.90 -47.17
CA LYS A 170 38.80 29.05 -46.65
C LYS A 170 37.53 29.34 -47.45
N VAL A 171 36.45 29.73 -46.76
CA VAL A 171 35.18 30.12 -47.39
C VAL A 171 35.36 31.34 -48.30
N THR A 172 35.13 31.17 -49.60
CA THR A 172 35.18 32.24 -50.62
C THR A 172 33.80 32.66 -51.15
N GLN A 173 32.80 31.77 -51.09
CA GLN A 173 31.44 31.98 -51.61
C GLN A 173 30.40 31.76 -50.50
N ILE A 174 29.44 32.70 -50.37
CA ILE A 174 28.36 32.64 -49.36
C ILE A 174 27.10 31.92 -49.89
N GLU A 175 26.86 32.05 -51.20
CA GLU A 175 25.74 31.44 -51.92
C GLU A 175 25.97 29.94 -52.17
N PRO A 176 24.91 29.12 -52.24
CA PRO A 176 25.03 27.68 -52.46
C PRO A 176 25.68 27.34 -53.81
N HIS A 177 26.73 26.52 -53.75
CA HIS A 177 27.45 25.97 -54.88
C HIS A 177 26.60 24.98 -55.70
N THR A 178 25.70 24.25 -55.04
CA THR A 178 24.74 23.36 -55.70
C THR A 178 23.33 23.54 -55.16
N LEU A 179 22.35 23.61 -56.05
CA LEU A 179 20.93 23.74 -55.71
C LEU A 179 20.10 22.65 -56.41
N PHE A 180 19.26 21.97 -55.65
CA PHE A 180 18.17 21.13 -56.14
C PHE A 180 16.85 21.82 -55.78
N ILE A 181 16.01 22.12 -56.78
CA ILE A 181 14.80 22.92 -56.62
C ILE A 181 13.61 22.20 -57.26
N ASN A 182 12.58 21.86 -56.48
CA ASN A 182 11.41 21.09 -56.94
C ASN A 182 11.79 19.71 -57.54
N CYS A 183 12.85 19.07 -57.05
CA CYS A 183 13.38 17.82 -57.60
C CYS A 183 12.86 16.58 -56.86
N SER A 184 12.67 15.48 -57.60
CA SER A 184 12.21 14.20 -57.06
C SER A 184 13.25 13.10 -57.27
N PHE A 185 13.38 12.23 -56.27
CA PHE A 185 14.30 11.10 -56.20
C PHE A 185 13.50 9.84 -55.85
N ILE A 186 13.36 8.90 -56.78
CA ILE A 186 12.43 7.77 -56.69
C ILE A 186 13.16 6.45 -57.00
N ASN A 187 13.03 5.45 -56.12
CA ASN A 187 13.61 4.11 -56.28
C ASN A 187 15.14 4.09 -56.44
N ASN A 188 15.87 4.97 -55.75
CA ASN A 188 17.32 5.06 -55.88
C ASN A 188 18.03 4.18 -54.84
N ILE A 189 18.84 3.22 -55.31
CA ILE A 189 19.34 2.09 -54.50
C ILE A 189 20.60 2.45 -53.68
N TYR A 190 21.35 3.45 -54.12
CA TYR A 190 22.61 3.91 -53.53
C TYR A 190 22.59 5.43 -53.29
N LYS A 191 23.71 5.97 -52.80
CA LYS A 191 23.82 7.35 -52.26
C LYS A 191 23.35 8.40 -53.25
N ILE A 192 22.42 9.23 -52.83
CA ILE A 192 21.97 10.39 -53.61
C ILE A 192 23.08 11.44 -53.66
N MET A 193 23.77 11.67 -52.55
CA MET A 193 24.88 12.61 -52.48
C MET A 193 26.02 12.09 -51.62
N HIS A 194 27.23 12.25 -52.13
CA HIS A 194 28.47 12.17 -51.39
C HIS A 194 29.22 13.50 -51.59
N THR A 195 29.86 13.99 -50.54
CA THR A 195 30.69 15.21 -50.58
C THR A 195 32.10 14.87 -50.10
N TYR A 196 33.11 15.61 -50.55
CA TYR A 196 34.51 15.38 -50.20
C TYR A 196 35.32 16.68 -50.30
N ASN A 197 36.34 16.86 -49.46
CA ASN A 197 37.34 17.92 -49.58
C ASN A 197 38.73 17.29 -49.73
N GLU A 198 39.44 17.61 -50.81
CA GLU A 198 40.81 17.15 -51.06
C GLU A 198 41.82 17.72 -50.06
N ILE A 199 41.52 18.89 -49.49
CA ILE A 199 42.29 19.46 -48.38
C ILE A 199 41.77 18.79 -47.10
N GLY A 200 42.45 17.73 -46.68
CA GLY A 200 42.11 16.91 -45.50
C GLY A 200 42.20 17.62 -44.14
N ASP A 201 42.19 18.95 -44.12
CA ASP A 201 42.12 19.75 -42.90
C ASP A 201 40.65 19.92 -42.47
N SER A 202 40.36 19.74 -41.19
CA SER A 202 39.00 19.73 -40.61
C SER A 202 38.72 20.96 -39.74
N SER A 203 39.36 22.08 -40.11
CA SER A 203 39.13 23.37 -39.49
C SER A 203 37.68 23.86 -39.68
N GLU A 204 37.28 24.78 -38.83
CA GLU A 204 35.94 25.40 -38.86
C GLU A 204 35.71 26.24 -40.14
N GLU A 205 36.78 26.76 -40.76
CA GLU A 205 36.70 27.44 -42.06
C GLU A 205 36.58 26.45 -43.23
N THR A 206 37.24 25.28 -43.17
CA THR A 206 37.17 24.29 -44.26
C THR A 206 35.86 23.51 -44.30
N SER A 207 35.16 23.38 -43.18
CA SER A 207 33.85 22.71 -43.12
C SER A 207 32.70 23.53 -43.74
N LEU A 208 32.90 24.81 -44.00
CA LEU A 208 31.92 25.71 -44.62
C LEU A 208 32.22 26.00 -46.11
N CYS A 209 33.27 25.38 -46.66
CA CYS A 209 33.71 25.57 -48.05
C CYS A 209 32.74 25.02 -49.10
N ASN A 210 31.97 23.98 -48.79
CA ASN A 210 30.96 23.43 -49.69
C ASN A 210 29.57 23.81 -49.17
N LYS A 211 28.68 24.20 -50.09
CA LYS A 211 27.33 24.65 -49.72
C LYS A 211 26.28 24.13 -50.68
N ILE A 212 25.36 23.31 -50.17
CA ILE A 212 24.38 22.60 -50.99
C ILE A 212 22.97 22.76 -50.43
N ASN A 213 22.03 23.17 -51.27
CA ASN A 213 20.64 23.40 -50.90
C ASN A 213 19.69 22.45 -51.64
N PHE A 214 18.80 21.78 -50.91
CA PHE A 214 17.65 21.04 -51.41
C PHE A 214 16.37 21.80 -51.02
N LEU A 215 15.64 22.30 -52.00
CA LEU A 215 14.46 23.15 -51.83
C LEU A 215 13.24 22.47 -52.47
N ASN A 216 12.23 22.16 -51.65
CA ASN A 216 11.01 21.48 -52.08
C ASN A 216 11.29 20.15 -52.80
N CYS A 217 12.09 19.27 -52.19
CA CYS A 217 12.52 18.00 -52.78
C CYS A 217 11.79 16.79 -52.19
N HIS A 218 11.57 15.76 -53.01
CA HIS A 218 10.89 14.52 -52.61
C HIS A 218 11.79 13.30 -52.76
N PHE A 219 11.94 12.52 -51.69
CA PHE A 219 12.75 11.32 -51.62
C PHE A 219 11.84 10.12 -51.29
N ILE A 220 11.68 9.20 -52.24
CA ILE A 220 10.70 8.11 -52.16
C ILE A 220 11.40 6.78 -52.48
N ASN A 221 11.19 5.75 -51.66
CA ASN A 221 11.77 4.40 -51.84
C ASN A 221 13.28 4.44 -52.13
N SER A 222 14.02 5.33 -51.46
CA SER A 222 15.44 5.58 -51.75
C SER A 222 16.31 5.28 -50.53
N ASN A 223 17.58 4.94 -50.77
CA ASN A 223 18.48 4.43 -49.74
C ASN A 223 19.70 5.33 -49.52
N ASN A 224 20.25 5.31 -48.29
CA ASN A 224 21.57 5.86 -47.97
C ASN A 224 21.79 7.32 -48.45
N LEU A 225 20.85 8.22 -48.18
CA LEU A 225 20.69 9.42 -49.03
C LEU A 225 21.92 10.33 -49.08
N PHE A 226 22.53 10.67 -47.94
CA PHE A 226 23.58 11.68 -47.85
C PHE A 226 24.79 11.21 -47.01
N THR A 227 25.99 11.21 -47.61
CA THR A 227 27.27 11.12 -46.89
C THR A 227 27.98 12.48 -46.95
N LEU A 228 28.23 13.09 -45.79
CA LEU A 228 28.66 14.48 -45.63
C LEU A 228 30.12 14.60 -45.15
N ASN A 229 30.93 15.31 -45.94
CA ASN A 229 32.30 15.70 -45.62
C ASN A 229 32.53 17.20 -45.86
N ASN A 230 32.93 17.93 -44.83
CA ASN A 230 33.28 19.37 -44.86
C ASN A 230 32.26 20.25 -45.63
N ILE A 231 31.02 20.34 -45.12
CA ILE A 231 29.87 20.94 -45.82
C ILE A 231 28.86 21.73 -44.94
N ASP A 232 28.34 22.82 -45.50
CA ASP A 232 27.07 23.50 -45.16
C ASP A 232 25.91 22.96 -46.02
N ILE A 233 24.93 22.29 -45.44
CA ILE A 233 23.78 21.72 -46.16
C ILE A 233 22.45 22.22 -45.60
N ASN A 234 21.56 22.67 -46.51
CA ASN A 234 20.21 23.09 -46.19
C ASN A 234 19.18 22.23 -46.93
N ILE A 235 18.28 21.58 -46.21
CA ILE A 235 17.16 20.79 -46.73
C ILE A 235 15.86 21.46 -46.26
N ILE A 236 15.10 22.06 -47.18
CA ILE A 236 13.95 22.91 -46.86
C ILE A 236 12.70 22.43 -47.60
N ASN A 237 11.55 22.42 -46.91
CA ASN A 237 10.24 22.04 -47.45
C ASN A 237 10.21 20.66 -48.15
N SER A 238 10.99 19.69 -47.65
CA SER A 238 11.26 18.43 -48.35
C SER A 238 10.59 17.22 -47.67
N SER A 239 10.36 16.14 -48.41
CA SER A 239 9.69 14.94 -47.88
C SER A 239 10.48 13.66 -48.12
N PHE A 240 10.54 12.81 -47.10
CA PHE A 240 11.19 11.50 -47.11
C PHE A 240 10.15 10.41 -46.80
N GLU A 241 9.98 9.44 -47.70
CA GLU A 241 8.99 8.36 -47.57
C GLU A 241 9.59 7.01 -47.98
N ASN A 242 9.33 5.99 -47.17
CA ASN A 242 9.85 4.63 -47.34
C ASN A 242 11.38 4.59 -47.55
N ILE A 243 12.13 5.35 -46.74
CA ILE A 243 13.60 5.33 -46.81
C ILE A 243 14.11 4.00 -46.22
N SER A 244 15.12 3.40 -46.86
CA SER A 244 15.81 2.21 -46.38
C SER A 244 17.34 2.38 -46.42
N THR A 245 18.11 1.30 -46.21
CA THR A 245 19.58 1.37 -46.07
C THR A 245 20.24 0.10 -46.58
N SER A 246 21.48 0.19 -47.07
CA SER A 246 22.31 -1.00 -47.31
C SER A 246 22.85 -1.57 -45.99
N SER A 247 23.43 -2.78 -46.03
CA SER A 247 24.02 -3.44 -44.85
C SER A 247 25.40 -2.93 -44.44
N MET A 248 26.01 -2.00 -45.20
CA MET A 248 27.37 -1.49 -44.97
C MET A 248 27.46 -0.03 -44.50
N ASP A 249 26.36 0.73 -44.57
CA ASP A 249 26.34 2.16 -44.25
C ASP A 249 25.98 2.43 -42.78
N ILE A 250 26.41 3.57 -42.23
CA ILE A 250 26.26 3.89 -40.81
C ILE A 250 24.91 4.59 -40.48
N ALA A 251 24.22 5.15 -41.48
CA ALA A 251 22.91 5.78 -41.33
C ALA A 251 22.12 5.78 -42.66
N SER A 252 20.78 5.80 -42.58
CA SER A 252 19.91 5.70 -43.77
C SER A 252 19.62 7.02 -44.50
N ILE A 253 19.53 8.15 -43.78
CA ILE A 253 19.33 9.49 -44.36
C ILE A 253 20.65 10.25 -44.37
N ILE A 254 21.26 10.53 -43.21
CA ILE A 254 22.48 11.37 -43.12
C ILE A 254 23.59 10.68 -42.31
N GLU A 255 24.73 10.49 -42.95
CA GLU A 255 26.00 10.13 -42.32
C GLU A 255 26.97 11.32 -42.40
N SER A 256 27.37 11.90 -41.27
CA SER A 256 28.42 12.92 -41.20
C SER A 256 29.74 12.27 -40.75
N LYS A 257 30.73 12.14 -41.64
CA LYS A 257 32.03 11.50 -41.33
C LYS A 257 33.10 12.48 -40.85
N THR A 258 32.82 13.76 -40.91
CA THR A 258 33.72 14.86 -40.54
C THR A 258 33.07 15.72 -39.46
N LYS A 259 33.87 16.63 -38.90
CA LYS A 259 33.50 17.54 -37.83
C LYS A 259 33.11 18.91 -38.41
N ASN A 260 32.41 19.71 -37.62
CA ASN A 260 32.07 21.11 -37.91
C ASN A 260 31.17 21.33 -39.14
N ASN A 261 30.56 20.29 -39.72
CA ASN A 261 29.54 20.44 -40.76
C ASN A 261 28.33 21.20 -40.19
N ASN A 262 27.73 22.05 -41.01
CA ASN A 262 26.51 22.77 -40.68
C ASN A 262 25.33 22.11 -41.41
N ILE A 263 24.37 21.57 -40.66
CA ILE A 263 23.31 20.71 -41.19
C ILE A 263 21.95 21.27 -40.77
N VAL A 264 21.19 21.77 -41.73
CA VAL A 264 19.92 22.44 -41.52
C VAL A 264 18.80 21.68 -42.24
N ILE A 265 17.79 21.21 -41.49
CA ILE A 265 16.57 20.63 -42.06
C ILE A 265 15.37 21.45 -41.58
N LYS A 266 14.59 22.01 -42.51
CA LYS A 266 13.42 22.85 -42.19
C LYS A 266 12.16 22.44 -42.93
N ASP A 267 11.02 22.63 -42.27
CA ASP A 267 9.67 22.51 -42.87
C ASP A 267 9.44 21.16 -43.57
N SER A 268 10.06 20.09 -43.05
CA SER A 268 10.24 18.82 -43.77
C SER A 268 9.57 17.64 -43.05
N ILE A 269 9.17 16.62 -43.81
CA ILE A 269 8.43 15.46 -43.28
C ILE A 269 9.19 14.17 -43.61
N ILE A 270 9.42 13.33 -42.60
CA ILE A 270 9.98 12.00 -42.71
C ILE A 270 8.89 11.02 -42.24
N LYS A 271 8.47 10.09 -43.10
CA LYS A 271 7.33 9.21 -42.81
C LYS A 271 7.47 7.78 -43.33
N ASN A 272 6.70 6.88 -42.74
CA ASN A 272 6.48 5.50 -43.21
C ASN A 272 7.81 4.74 -43.50
N SER A 273 8.83 4.93 -42.67
CA SER A 273 10.18 4.43 -42.96
C SER A 273 10.62 3.46 -41.87
N ASN A 274 10.86 2.21 -42.25
CA ASN A 274 11.27 1.14 -41.34
C ASN A 274 12.64 0.61 -41.78
N ILE A 275 13.64 0.79 -40.93
CA ILE A 275 15.03 0.42 -41.20
C ILE A 275 15.31 -0.95 -40.58
N ASP A 276 15.33 -1.99 -41.41
CA ASP A 276 15.55 -3.38 -40.96
C ASP A 276 16.99 -3.66 -40.51
N ASN A 277 17.96 -2.88 -40.98
CA ASN A 277 19.35 -2.99 -40.53
C ASN A 277 19.54 -2.23 -39.20
N SER A 278 20.55 -2.62 -38.42
CA SER A 278 20.81 -2.07 -37.08
C SER A 278 21.47 -0.68 -37.09
N VAL A 279 20.95 0.26 -37.89
CA VAL A 279 21.53 1.59 -38.12
C VAL A 279 20.50 2.72 -37.95
N PRO A 280 20.88 3.89 -37.42
CA PRO A 280 19.98 5.04 -37.27
C PRO A 280 19.57 5.67 -38.60
N PHE A 281 18.63 6.63 -38.53
CA PHE A 281 18.31 7.51 -39.64
C PHE A 281 19.41 8.53 -39.88
N MET A 282 20.01 9.05 -38.82
CA MET A 282 21.04 10.09 -38.88
C MET A 282 22.18 9.82 -37.89
N HIS A 283 23.41 10.12 -38.29
CA HIS A 283 24.60 9.99 -37.46
C HIS A 283 25.50 11.23 -37.58
N PHE A 284 25.83 11.83 -36.44
CA PHE A 284 26.60 13.07 -36.35
C PHE A 284 27.70 13.00 -35.28
N ILE A 285 28.91 13.46 -35.61
CA ILE A 285 30.05 13.57 -34.70
C ILE A 285 30.60 15.01 -34.72
N GLU A 286 30.50 15.75 -33.61
CA GLU A 286 31.03 17.13 -33.47
C GLU A 286 30.54 18.09 -34.58
N ASN A 287 29.22 18.17 -34.83
CA ASN A 287 28.62 18.98 -35.91
C ASN A 287 27.56 19.96 -35.39
N THR A 288 27.26 21.01 -36.15
CA THR A 288 26.15 21.94 -35.85
C THR A 288 24.90 21.52 -36.62
N ILE A 289 23.81 21.23 -35.91
CA ILE A 289 22.56 20.69 -36.48
C ILE A 289 21.35 21.51 -36.03
N LEU A 290 20.49 21.88 -36.99
CA LEU A 290 19.20 22.51 -36.76
C LEU A 290 18.09 21.73 -37.47
N LEU A 291 17.19 21.11 -36.71
CA LEU A 291 15.92 20.59 -37.21
C LEU A 291 14.80 21.54 -36.78
N GLN A 292 14.13 22.20 -37.72
CA GLN A 292 13.09 23.19 -37.42
C GLN A 292 11.79 22.88 -38.19
N ASN A 293 10.65 22.79 -37.50
CA ASN A 293 9.38 22.44 -38.14
C ASN A 293 9.46 21.09 -38.89
N VAL A 294 10.10 20.08 -38.28
CA VAL A 294 10.29 18.75 -38.87
C VAL A 294 9.31 17.76 -38.24
N THR A 295 8.68 16.91 -39.05
CA THR A 295 7.80 15.83 -38.57
C THR A 295 8.39 14.45 -38.90
N PHE A 296 8.61 13.63 -37.89
CA PHE A 296 8.85 12.18 -38.00
C PHE A 296 7.55 11.44 -37.66
N SER A 297 7.05 10.60 -38.57
CA SER A 297 5.79 9.86 -38.38
C SER A 297 5.90 8.41 -38.86
N LYS A 298 5.69 7.42 -37.97
CA LYS A 298 5.87 5.99 -38.29
C LYS A 298 7.29 5.73 -38.81
N CYS A 299 8.27 6.08 -37.98
CA CYS A 299 9.68 5.96 -38.30
C CYS A 299 10.35 5.03 -37.28
N HIS A 300 10.75 3.85 -37.73
CA HIS A 300 11.33 2.83 -36.88
C HIS A 300 12.68 2.34 -37.43
N SER A 301 13.58 1.96 -36.54
CA SER A 301 14.87 1.36 -36.87
C SER A 301 15.19 0.21 -35.92
N ASN A 302 15.75 -0.88 -36.45
CA ASN A 302 16.25 -2.01 -35.68
C ASN A 302 17.51 -1.69 -34.85
N SER A 303 18.14 -0.52 -35.04
CA SER A 303 19.08 0.03 -34.05
C SER A 303 18.42 0.40 -32.71
N GLY A 304 17.09 0.59 -32.73
CA GLY A 304 16.27 1.02 -31.60
C GLY A 304 16.17 2.55 -31.44
N TYR A 305 16.86 3.35 -32.27
CA TYR A 305 16.85 4.81 -32.21
C TYR A 305 16.92 5.50 -33.59
N LEU A 306 16.58 6.78 -33.67
CA LEU A 306 16.56 7.56 -34.92
C LEU A 306 17.86 8.33 -35.18
N ILE A 307 18.43 8.99 -34.17
CA ILE A 307 19.56 9.91 -34.35
C ILE A 307 20.68 9.52 -33.38
N ASN A 308 21.89 9.23 -33.88
CA ASN A 308 23.10 9.18 -33.06
C ASN A 308 23.81 10.54 -33.13
N VAL A 309 24.12 11.11 -31.97
CA VAL A 309 24.83 12.39 -31.83
C VAL A 309 25.96 12.21 -30.83
N ASP A 310 27.20 12.42 -31.24
CA ASP A 310 28.37 12.31 -30.35
C ASP A 310 29.19 13.60 -30.32
N LYS A 311 29.67 13.96 -29.12
CA LYS A 311 30.63 15.05 -28.87
C LYS A 311 30.19 16.46 -29.30
N SER A 312 28.89 16.72 -29.42
CA SER A 312 28.36 18.05 -29.78
C SER A 312 28.35 18.98 -28.56
N ILE A 313 29.52 19.51 -28.19
CA ILE A 313 29.75 20.43 -27.06
C ILE A 313 30.34 21.77 -27.59
N ASP A 314 30.34 22.80 -26.74
CA ASP A 314 30.90 24.13 -26.94
C ASP A 314 30.26 24.91 -28.09
N LYS A 315 30.99 25.11 -29.21
CA LYS A 315 30.51 25.90 -30.35
C LYS A 315 29.40 25.18 -31.12
N ASN A 316 29.46 23.85 -31.17
CA ASN A 316 28.60 23.02 -32.00
C ASN A 316 27.24 22.83 -31.32
N LYS A 317 26.19 23.39 -31.92
CA LYS A 317 24.82 23.37 -31.36
C LYS A 317 23.99 22.29 -32.03
N PHE A 318 23.33 21.46 -31.24
CA PHE A 318 22.26 20.58 -31.71
C PHE A 318 20.90 21.11 -31.26
N ILE A 319 20.08 21.57 -32.20
CA ILE A 319 18.81 22.26 -31.94
C ILE A 319 17.67 21.56 -32.67
N ILE A 320 16.60 21.26 -31.93
CA ILE A 320 15.31 20.83 -32.46
C ILE A 320 14.26 21.84 -32.03
N ASP A 321 13.53 22.38 -33.00
CA ASP A 321 12.51 23.41 -32.80
C ASP A 321 11.22 23.09 -33.55
N ASN A 322 10.07 23.37 -32.93
CA ASN A 322 8.73 23.21 -33.51
C ASN A 322 8.47 21.85 -34.19
N SER A 323 9.04 20.76 -33.67
CA SER A 323 9.11 19.47 -34.37
C SER A 323 8.24 18.39 -33.71
N ILE A 324 7.77 17.42 -34.50
CA ILE A 324 6.82 16.39 -34.08
C ILE A 324 7.43 15.00 -34.30
N PHE A 325 7.35 14.15 -33.29
CA PHE A 325 7.76 12.76 -33.30
C PHE A 325 6.56 11.90 -32.91
N ASP A 326 5.94 11.23 -33.89
CA ASP A 326 4.66 10.52 -33.78
C ASP A 326 4.82 9.05 -34.19
N ASP A 327 4.66 8.13 -33.25
CA ASP A 327 4.89 6.68 -33.46
C ASP A 327 6.29 6.40 -34.03
N VAL A 328 7.31 6.51 -33.17
CA VAL A 328 8.72 6.41 -33.56
C VAL A 328 9.55 5.49 -32.65
N SER A 329 10.67 4.98 -33.18
CA SER A 329 11.79 4.50 -32.35
C SER A 329 12.37 5.64 -31.48
N SER A 330 13.21 5.29 -30.51
CA SER A 330 13.81 6.24 -29.56
C SER A 330 14.49 7.41 -30.28
N VAL A 331 14.28 8.67 -29.88
CA VAL A 331 14.73 9.78 -30.74
C VAL A 331 16.26 9.89 -30.79
N PHE A 332 16.94 9.90 -29.64
CA PHE A 332 18.40 10.10 -29.59
C PHE A 332 19.19 8.93 -28.97
N ARG A 333 20.43 8.80 -29.42
CA ARG A 333 21.51 8.10 -28.71
C ARG A 333 22.82 8.87 -28.86
N GLY A 334 23.79 8.54 -28.01
CA GLY A 334 25.16 9.01 -28.10
C GLY A 334 25.69 9.56 -26.78
N TYR A 335 26.82 10.26 -26.82
CA TYR A 335 27.52 10.68 -25.60
C TYR A 335 28.18 12.05 -25.73
N TYR A 336 28.35 12.75 -24.60
CA TYR A 336 28.95 14.09 -24.51
C TYR A 336 28.31 15.12 -25.47
N ASN A 337 27.06 15.54 -25.22
CA ASN A 337 26.37 16.54 -26.05
C ASN A 337 25.67 17.65 -25.25
N TYR A 338 25.39 18.77 -25.92
CA TYR A 338 24.40 19.77 -25.52
C TYR A 338 23.27 19.83 -26.55
N ILE A 339 22.04 19.50 -26.14
CA ILE A 339 20.88 19.37 -27.03
C ILE A 339 19.75 20.30 -26.55
N GLU A 340 19.30 21.20 -27.42
CA GLU A 340 18.07 21.99 -27.23
C GLU A 340 16.89 21.28 -27.90
N PHE A 341 15.84 20.96 -27.14
CA PHE A 341 14.58 20.40 -27.64
C PHE A 341 13.44 21.35 -27.26
N LYS A 342 13.00 22.18 -28.21
CA LYS A 342 12.09 23.30 -27.96
C LYS A 342 10.83 23.26 -28.81
N ASN A 343 9.71 23.72 -28.23
CA ASN A 343 8.40 23.81 -28.89
C ASN A 343 7.92 22.50 -29.55
N SER A 344 8.37 21.34 -29.06
CA SER A 344 8.30 20.07 -29.80
C SER A 344 7.45 19.00 -29.09
N ILE A 345 6.97 18.01 -29.84
CA ILE A 345 6.00 17.02 -29.36
C ILE A 345 6.51 15.60 -29.59
N LEU A 346 6.58 14.79 -28.54
CA LEU A 346 6.82 13.35 -28.58
C LEU A 346 5.51 12.61 -28.20
N LYS A 347 4.96 11.80 -29.10
CA LYS A 347 3.64 11.18 -28.88
C LYS A 347 3.44 9.79 -29.48
N ASN A 348 2.44 9.08 -28.95
CA ASN A 348 1.92 7.81 -29.46
C ASN A 348 2.93 6.65 -29.53
N ILE A 349 3.93 6.63 -28.65
CA ILE A 349 4.99 5.62 -28.67
C ILE A 349 4.55 4.36 -27.91
N ASN A 350 4.72 3.19 -28.52
CA ASN A 350 4.49 1.89 -27.89
C ASN A 350 5.73 0.99 -27.97
N SER A 351 6.66 1.17 -27.02
CA SER A 351 7.97 0.52 -26.99
C SER A 351 8.13 -0.47 -25.81
N GLN A 352 7.07 -1.20 -25.43
CA GLN A 352 7.08 -2.13 -24.28
C GLN A 352 8.15 -3.24 -24.33
N LYS A 353 8.67 -3.57 -25.52
CA LYS A 353 9.75 -4.55 -25.71
C LYS A 353 11.15 -3.91 -25.87
N SER A 354 11.24 -2.59 -25.93
CA SER A 354 12.50 -1.86 -26.07
C SER A 354 13.23 -1.79 -24.73
N SER A 355 14.55 -1.98 -24.75
CA SER A 355 15.46 -1.65 -23.65
C SER A 355 15.93 -0.19 -23.67
N ILE A 356 15.57 0.58 -24.71
CA ILE A 356 15.99 1.96 -24.97
C ILE A 356 14.83 2.93 -24.65
N PRO A 357 15.05 4.01 -23.86
CA PRO A 357 14.01 5.00 -23.52
C PRO A 357 13.52 5.81 -24.74
N PRO A 358 12.19 6.01 -24.91
CA PRO A 358 11.56 6.75 -26.01
C PRO A 358 12.17 8.09 -26.43
N HIS A 359 12.63 8.94 -25.50
CA HIS A 359 13.28 10.19 -25.86
C HIS A 359 14.75 9.98 -26.23
N ASN A 360 15.54 9.35 -25.34
CA ASN A 360 16.97 9.19 -25.54
C ASN A 360 17.62 8.10 -24.67
N ASP A 361 18.74 7.56 -25.14
CA ASP A 361 19.71 6.78 -24.36
C ASP A 361 21.08 7.46 -24.36
N CYS A 362 21.10 8.78 -24.09
CA CYS A 362 22.33 9.56 -24.13
C CYS A 362 23.05 9.57 -22.77
N LYS A 363 24.39 9.55 -22.80
CA LYS A 363 25.27 9.58 -21.62
C LYS A 363 26.05 10.90 -21.55
N HIS A 364 26.31 11.39 -20.34
CA HIS A 364 27.06 12.64 -20.10
C HIS A 364 26.59 13.83 -20.97
N THR A 365 25.28 13.89 -21.23
CA THR A 365 24.65 14.82 -22.17
C THR A 365 23.75 15.78 -21.40
N SER A 366 23.72 17.05 -21.79
CA SER A 366 22.83 18.07 -21.23
C SER A 366 21.67 18.35 -22.19
N PHE A 367 20.44 18.05 -21.76
CA PHE A 367 19.22 18.40 -22.47
C PHE A 367 18.55 19.64 -21.87
N ASN A 368 18.26 20.60 -22.73
CA ASN A 368 17.40 21.76 -22.42
C ASN A 368 16.06 21.58 -23.16
N ILE A 369 15.03 21.15 -22.43
CA ILE A 369 13.72 20.79 -22.96
C ILE A 369 12.74 21.91 -22.62
N THR A 370 12.24 22.64 -23.62
CA THR A 370 11.41 23.84 -23.40
C THR A 370 10.10 23.81 -24.20
N ASN A 371 9.00 24.33 -23.65
CA ASN A 371 7.70 24.46 -24.34
C ASN A 371 7.20 23.17 -25.03
N SER A 372 7.53 22.00 -24.47
CA SER A 372 7.42 20.71 -25.18
C SER A 372 6.42 19.76 -24.51
N THR A 373 5.90 18.79 -25.27
CA THR A 373 4.87 17.84 -24.78
C THR A 373 5.27 16.39 -25.01
N PHE A 374 5.12 15.57 -23.97
CA PHE A 374 5.29 14.11 -23.99
C PHE A 374 3.93 13.49 -23.67
N GLN A 375 3.29 12.79 -24.62
CA GLN A 375 1.91 12.31 -24.43
C GLN A 375 1.66 10.91 -25.01
N ASN A 376 0.82 10.11 -24.33
CA ASN A 376 0.44 8.76 -24.77
C ASN A 376 1.66 7.87 -25.08
N ILE A 377 2.50 7.62 -24.07
CA ILE A 377 3.73 6.80 -24.20
C ILE A 377 3.58 5.55 -23.34
N ARG A 378 3.75 4.38 -23.97
CA ARG A 378 3.80 3.07 -23.32
C ARG A 378 5.18 2.45 -23.58
N THR A 379 5.95 2.16 -22.54
CA THR A 379 7.35 1.73 -22.70
C THR A 379 7.78 0.68 -21.68
N GLY A 380 8.82 -0.09 -22.00
CA GLY A 380 9.45 -1.06 -21.10
C GLY A 380 10.39 -0.43 -20.07
N THR A 381 10.75 0.84 -20.25
CA THR A 381 11.84 1.53 -19.53
C THR A 381 11.41 2.93 -19.06
N SER A 382 12.36 3.79 -18.68
CA SER A 382 12.07 5.22 -18.49
C SER A 382 11.71 5.90 -19.82
N ILE A 383 11.18 7.12 -19.79
CA ILE A 383 10.99 7.92 -21.01
C ILE A 383 12.29 8.61 -21.47
N ILE A 384 13.28 8.74 -20.60
CA ILE A 384 14.55 9.44 -20.79
C ILE A 384 15.74 8.59 -20.27
N GLY A 385 16.93 8.78 -20.85
CA GLY A 385 18.18 8.12 -20.45
C GLY A 385 18.75 8.71 -19.15
N SER A 386 19.35 7.86 -18.30
CA SER A 386 19.52 8.21 -16.89
C SER A 386 20.79 8.96 -16.51
N GLU A 387 21.85 8.84 -17.30
CA GLU A 387 23.16 9.46 -17.04
C GLU A 387 23.30 10.86 -17.67
N ALA A 388 22.19 11.39 -18.17
CA ALA A 388 22.11 12.73 -18.73
C ALA A 388 21.54 13.74 -17.71
N LYS A 389 21.88 15.01 -17.94
CA LYS A 389 21.41 16.17 -17.18
C LYS A 389 20.22 16.79 -17.90
N TYR A 390 19.12 17.02 -17.20
CA TYR A 390 17.90 17.59 -17.76
C TYR A 390 17.52 18.93 -17.13
N THR A 391 17.13 19.86 -17.99
CA THR A 391 16.42 21.09 -17.63
C THR A 391 15.10 21.12 -18.39
N PHE A 392 13.98 20.94 -17.70
CA PHE A 392 12.63 21.04 -18.25
C PHE A 392 12.05 22.42 -17.92
N ASN A 393 11.60 23.19 -18.92
CA ASN A 393 10.95 24.49 -18.74
C ASN A 393 9.64 24.56 -19.53
N ASN A 394 8.50 24.77 -18.86
CA ASN A 394 7.18 24.80 -19.50
C ASN A 394 6.89 23.51 -20.31
N VAL A 395 6.81 22.36 -19.62
CA VAL A 395 6.68 21.03 -20.24
C VAL A 395 5.44 20.31 -19.73
N ASN A 396 4.72 19.64 -20.62
CA ASN A 396 3.58 18.78 -20.30
C ASN A 396 3.93 17.30 -20.51
N ILE A 397 3.66 16.46 -19.52
CA ILE A 397 3.89 15.01 -19.55
C ILE A 397 2.56 14.33 -19.20
N SER A 398 1.89 13.70 -20.16
CA SER A 398 0.57 13.08 -19.93
C SER A 398 0.45 11.65 -20.44
N ASP A 399 -0.40 10.86 -19.76
CA ASP A 399 -0.85 9.55 -20.23
C ASP A 399 0.32 8.57 -20.49
N ILE A 400 1.24 8.54 -19.53
CA ILE A 400 2.46 7.71 -19.57
C ILE A 400 2.23 6.41 -18.79
N SER A 401 2.57 5.27 -19.40
CA SER A 401 2.59 3.97 -18.73
C SER A 401 3.93 3.26 -18.94
N THR A 402 4.56 2.83 -17.85
CA THR A 402 5.77 1.99 -17.89
C THR A 402 5.67 0.78 -16.96
N ASN A 403 6.49 -0.23 -17.21
CA ASN A 403 6.83 -1.31 -16.28
C ASN A 403 8.32 -1.32 -15.90
N GLY A 404 9.10 -0.30 -16.27
CA GLY A 404 10.48 -0.10 -15.85
C GLY A 404 10.61 0.46 -14.42
N LYS A 405 11.84 0.63 -13.93
CA LYS A 405 12.10 1.10 -12.55
C LYS A 405 11.54 2.50 -12.26
N ALA A 406 11.64 3.43 -13.22
CA ALA A 406 11.06 4.76 -13.10
C ALA A 406 10.56 5.26 -14.46
N VAL A 407 9.62 6.21 -14.46
CA VAL A 407 9.29 6.97 -15.67
C VAL A 407 10.42 7.96 -15.99
N LEU A 408 10.91 8.65 -14.96
CA LEU A 408 12.09 9.51 -14.98
C LEU A 408 13.16 8.86 -14.10
N TYR A 409 14.07 8.10 -14.69
CA TYR A 409 15.22 7.51 -14.01
C TYR A 409 16.41 8.46 -14.15
N LEU A 410 16.88 9.06 -13.05
CA LEU A 410 17.88 10.15 -13.04
C LEU A 410 19.03 9.79 -12.11
N ILE A 411 20.26 9.71 -12.62
CA ILE A 411 21.44 9.37 -11.82
C ILE A 411 22.61 10.35 -12.04
N TYR A 412 23.38 10.57 -10.98
CA TYR A 412 24.65 11.31 -10.92
C TYR A 412 24.63 12.81 -11.29
N ASN A 413 23.51 13.36 -11.77
CA ASN A 413 23.44 14.73 -12.30
C ASN A 413 22.35 15.56 -11.59
N SER A 414 22.59 16.87 -11.45
CA SER A 414 21.58 17.83 -10.98
C SER A 414 20.52 18.08 -12.05
N ASN A 415 19.24 17.97 -11.69
CA ASN A 415 18.11 18.05 -12.61
C ASN A 415 17.09 19.13 -12.19
N TYR A 416 16.54 19.84 -13.18
CA TYR A 416 15.70 21.02 -12.98
C TYR A 416 14.38 20.90 -13.73
N PHE A 417 13.27 21.18 -13.05
CA PHE A 417 11.91 21.14 -13.58
C PHE A 417 11.20 22.44 -13.19
N ASN A 418 11.00 23.33 -14.16
CA ASN A 418 10.32 24.62 -13.98
C ASN A 418 9.04 24.64 -14.81
N HIS A 419 7.90 24.99 -14.21
CA HIS A 419 6.60 25.07 -14.92
C HIS A 419 6.24 23.74 -15.61
N VAL A 420 6.30 22.62 -14.88
CA VAL A 420 6.06 21.27 -15.46
C VAL A 420 4.71 20.74 -15.02
N THR A 421 3.90 20.26 -15.97
CA THR A 421 2.61 19.61 -15.69
C THR A 421 2.70 18.12 -16.00
N ILE A 422 2.27 17.27 -15.06
CA ILE A 422 2.35 15.82 -15.12
C ILE A 422 0.96 15.25 -14.83
N ARG A 423 0.38 14.48 -15.75
CA ARG A 423 -0.99 13.94 -15.61
C ARG A 423 -1.11 12.48 -16.01
N ASN A 424 -1.93 11.71 -15.29
CA ASN A 424 -2.30 10.33 -15.65
C ASN A 424 -1.07 9.42 -15.88
N VAL A 425 -0.18 9.33 -14.88
CA VAL A 425 1.06 8.56 -15.01
C VAL A 425 1.03 7.27 -14.18
N TYR A 426 1.39 6.16 -14.81
CA TYR A 426 1.27 4.81 -14.24
C TYR A 426 2.59 4.04 -14.35
N ASN A 427 3.21 3.68 -13.23
CA ASN A 427 4.30 2.70 -13.22
C ASN A 427 3.85 1.37 -12.59
N LYS A 428 3.87 0.31 -13.42
CA LYS A 428 3.48 -1.06 -13.09
C LYS A 428 4.68 -2.01 -12.92
N GLY A 429 5.90 -1.49 -12.76
CA GLY A 429 7.09 -2.29 -12.48
C GLY A 429 7.03 -3.01 -11.13
N ASP A 430 8.14 -3.64 -10.75
CA ASP A 430 8.19 -4.47 -9.54
C ASP A 430 7.94 -3.68 -8.25
N ILE A 431 7.32 -4.36 -7.28
CA ILE A 431 6.92 -3.76 -6.01
C ILE A 431 8.16 -3.32 -5.23
N GLY A 432 8.17 -2.06 -4.80
CA GLY A 432 9.30 -1.44 -4.08
C GLY A 432 10.30 -0.68 -4.96
N ASP A 433 10.61 -1.20 -6.15
CA ASP A 433 11.54 -0.55 -7.11
C ASP A 433 10.83 0.47 -8.03
N ALA A 434 9.55 0.25 -8.35
CA ALA A 434 8.80 1.07 -9.30
C ALA A 434 8.47 2.48 -8.78
N SER A 435 8.72 3.51 -9.60
CA SER A 435 8.48 4.92 -9.26
C SER A 435 8.06 5.78 -10.46
N PHE A 436 7.57 6.99 -10.22
CA PHE A 436 7.48 8.01 -11.27
C PHE A 436 8.86 8.62 -11.50
N LEU A 437 9.45 9.21 -10.47
CA LEU A 437 10.78 9.81 -10.53
C LEU A 437 11.69 9.10 -9.53
N TYR A 438 12.84 8.63 -10.02
CA TYR A 438 13.91 8.09 -9.19
C TYR A 438 15.15 8.94 -9.40
N PHE A 439 15.70 9.47 -8.32
CA PHE A 439 16.86 10.35 -8.31
C PHE A 439 17.93 9.78 -7.38
N ASP A 440 19.10 9.42 -7.95
CA ASP A 440 20.28 9.01 -7.19
C ASP A 440 21.42 10.00 -7.43
N SER A 441 21.77 10.78 -6.41
CA SER A 441 22.89 11.73 -6.52
C SER A 441 24.27 11.05 -6.54
N GLY A 442 24.34 9.75 -6.25
CA GLY A 442 25.60 9.03 -6.13
C GLY A 442 26.42 9.56 -4.94
N GLU A 443 27.70 9.82 -5.16
CA GLU A 443 28.60 10.30 -4.10
C GLU A 443 28.63 11.84 -3.97
N GLU A 444 28.24 12.56 -5.01
CA GLU A 444 28.31 14.02 -5.10
C GLU A 444 27.05 14.72 -4.58
N ASN A 445 27.17 16.00 -4.23
CA ASN A 445 26.07 16.82 -3.74
C ASN A 445 25.21 17.38 -4.89
N GLN A 446 24.49 16.49 -5.58
CA GLN A 446 23.62 16.86 -6.70
C GLN A 446 22.25 17.40 -6.24
N LYS A 447 21.62 18.20 -7.11
CA LYS A 447 20.35 18.90 -6.82
C LYS A 447 19.18 18.35 -7.63
N LEU A 448 18.03 18.18 -7.00
CA LEU A 448 16.74 18.02 -7.68
C LEU A 448 15.87 19.25 -7.39
N PHE A 449 15.52 20.01 -8.43
CA PHE A 449 14.78 21.25 -8.30
C PHE A 449 13.43 21.15 -9.04
N LEU A 450 12.33 21.18 -8.29
CA LEU A 450 10.95 21.15 -8.79
C LEU A 450 10.28 22.49 -8.44
N ASN A 451 10.13 23.40 -9.40
CA ASN A 451 9.51 24.72 -9.19
C ASN A 451 8.31 24.92 -10.12
N ASN A 452 7.17 25.29 -9.54
CA ASN A 452 5.90 25.42 -10.25
C ASN A 452 5.53 24.11 -11.01
N VAL A 453 5.62 22.98 -10.31
CA VAL A 453 5.29 21.66 -10.85
C VAL A 453 3.88 21.26 -10.39
N SER A 454 3.02 20.81 -11.31
CA SER A 454 1.71 20.23 -11.00
C SER A 454 1.70 18.76 -11.37
N ILE A 455 1.46 17.88 -10.39
CA ILE A 455 1.34 16.44 -10.60
C ILE A 455 -0.07 16.01 -10.19
N ASP A 456 -0.84 15.46 -11.13
CA ASP A 456 -2.22 15.06 -10.94
C ASP A 456 -2.44 13.61 -11.42
N ASN A 457 -3.14 12.77 -10.64
CA ASN A 457 -3.54 11.40 -11.00
C ASN A 457 -2.36 10.45 -11.32
N GLY A 458 -1.50 10.18 -10.33
CA GLY A 458 -0.38 9.23 -10.46
C GLY A 458 -0.63 7.90 -9.77
N LYS A 459 -0.12 6.78 -10.32
CA LYS A 459 -0.10 5.48 -9.63
C LYS A 459 1.21 4.71 -9.80
N THR A 460 1.77 4.17 -8.72
CA THR A 460 3.04 3.41 -8.73
C THR A 460 3.01 2.17 -7.84
N ASN A 461 3.65 1.08 -8.30
CA ASN A 461 3.85 -0.15 -7.52
C ASN A 461 4.94 -0.04 -6.42
N GLY A 462 5.69 1.06 -6.39
CA GLY A 462 6.57 1.46 -5.30
C GLY A 462 6.36 2.93 -4.96
N SER A 463 7.41 3.61 -4.49
CA SER A 463 7.34 5.03 -4.08
C SER A 463 7.18 5.95 -5.29
N PHE A 464 6.42 7.05 -5.19
CA PHE A 464 6.16 7.88 -6.38
C PHE A 464 7.40 8.73 -6.78
N LEU A 465 8.01 9.43 -5.82
CA LEU A 465 9.35 10.02 -5.90
C LEU A 465 10.29 9.23 -4.99
N SER A 466 11.35 8.66 -5.55
CA SER A 466 12.42 7.96 -4.82
C SER A 466 13.71 8.78 -4.89
N ILE A 467 14.31 9.07 -3.73
CA ILE A 467 15.50 9.92 -3.59
C ILE A 467 16.58 9.17 -2.81
N LYS A 468 17.78 9.09 -3.38
CA LYS A 468 18.94 8.36 -2.86
C LYS A 468 20.24 9.15 -3.09
N GLY A 469 21.26 8.82 -2.29
CA GLY A 469 22.65 9.25 -2.50
C GLY A 469 23.43 9.41 -1.19
N ASN A 470 24.69 9.81 -1.27
CA ASN A 470 25.49 10.18 -0.10
C ASN A 470 25.07 11.57 0.43
N THR A 471 25.00 12.56 -0.46
CA THR A 471 24.55 13.93 -0.17
C THR A 471 23.67 14.44 -1.31
N ASN A 472 22.60 15.19 -1.02
CA ASN A 472 21.84 15.91 -2.04
C ASN A 472 21.05 17.10 -1.48
N VAL A 473 20.59 17.95 -2.41
CA VAL A 473 19.66 19.05 -2.14
C VAL A 473 18.39 18.86 -2.97
N ILE A 474 17.23 18.86 -2.32
CA ILE A 474 15.92 18.63 -2.92
C ILE A 474 15.04 19.86 -2.65
N ASN A 475 14.66 20.59 -3.70
CA ASN A 475 13.76 21.72 -3.59
C ASN A 475 12.44 21.39 -4.29
N ILE A 476 11.32 21.59 -3.60
CA ILE A 476 9.97 21.56 -4.16
C ILE A 476 9.30 22.88 -3.81
N GLU A 477 9.10 23.73 -4.81
CA GLU A 477 8.69 25.12 -4.68
C GLU A 477 7.45 25.41 -5.52
N ASN A 478 6.48 26.15 -4.99
CA ASN A 478 5.27 26.60 -5.70
C ASN A 478 4.48 25.47 -6.40
N SER A 479 4.49 24.26 -5.84
CA SER A 479 4.12 23.03 -6.56
C SER A 479 2.89 22.32 -5.97
N ASN A 480 2.11 21.68 -6.84
CA ASN A 480 0.93 20.88 -6.50
C ASN A 480 1.21 19.39 -6.71
N ILE A 481 0.93 18.55 -5.72
CA ILE A 481 0.99 17.08 -5.82
C ILE A 481 -0.35 16.53 -5.34
N ASN A 482 -1.18 16.07 -6.29
CA ASN A 482 -2.58 15.74 -6.06
C ASN A 482 -2.93 14.32 -6.52
N ASN A 483 -3.76 13.63 -5.73
CA ASN A 483 -4.40 12.36 -6.13
C ASN A 483 -3.40 11.29 -6.61
N ILE A 484 -2.28 11.16 -5.89
CA ILE A 484 -1.25 10.15 -6.16
C ILE A 484 -1.49 8.93 -5.25
N ILE A 485 -1.50 7.73 -5.82
CA ILE A 485 -1.72 6.46 -5.10
C ILE A 485 -0.51 5.54 -5.30
N SER A 486 0.22 5.22 -4.25
CA SER A 486 1.46 4.43 -4.33
C SER A 486 1.48 3.24 -3.37
N TYR A 487 2.10 2.13 -3.78
CA TYR A 487 2.46 1.01 -2.90
C TYR A 487 3.82 1.26 -2.24
N GLY A 488 3.89 2.40 -1.54
CA GLY A 488 5.07 2.96 -0.89
C GLY A 488 4.85 4.46 -0.62
N PRO A 489 5.77 5.17 0.04
CA PRO A 489 5.65 6.61 0.25
C PRO A 489 5.60 7.37 -1.09
N ILE A 490 4.82 8.45 -1.14
CA ILE A 490 4.73 9.33 -2.31
C ILE A 490 6.06 10.05 -2.54
N ILE A 491 6.74 10.45 -1.47
CA ILE A 491 8.14 10.91 -1.50
C ILE A 491 8.92 10.06 -0.51
N LYS A 492 9.91 9.32 -0.97
CA LYS A 492 10.80 8.51 -0.13
C LYS A 492 12.24 9.02 -0.31
N ASN A 493 12.83 9.53 0.76
CA ASN A 493 14.24 9.91 0.79
C ASN A 493 15.01 9.03 1.78
N PHE A 494 15.93 8.23 1.25
CA PHE A 494 16.77 7.30 1.98
C PHE A 494 18.27 7.55 1.70
N SER A 495 18.59 8.80 1.35
CA SER A 495 19.96 9.29 1.21
C SER A 495 20.66 9.34 2.57
N LYS A 496 21.98 9.20 2.63
CA LYS A 496 22.72 9.28 3.91
C LYS A 496 22.60 10.65 4.56
N LYS A 497 22.69 11.71 3.74
CA LYS A 497 22.42 13.10 4.14
C LYS A 497 21.62 13.82 3.06
N SER A 498 20.59 14.57 3.43
CA SER A 498 19.79 15.34 2.48
C SER A 498 19.37 16.70 3.05
N LYS A 499 19.45 17.74 2.23
CA LYS A 499 18.80 19.02 2.47
C LYS A 499 17.53 19.10 1.64
N ILE A 500 16.40 19.36 2.29
CA ILE A 500 15.07 19.34 1.66
C ILE A 500 14.36 20.67 1.95
N ILE A 501 13.85 21.31 0.92
CA ILE A 501 13.11 22.57 1.01
C ILE A 501 11.75 22.37 0.35
N PHE A 502 10.67 22.48 1.12
CA PHE A 502 9.31 22.59 0.62
C PHE A 502 8.81 24.02 0.88
N GLN A 503 8.48 24.76 -0.18
CA GLN A 503 8.01 26.14 -0.08
C GLN A 503 6.78 26.34 -0.96
N ASN A 504 5.66 26.82 -0.40
CA ASN A 504 4.42 26.99 -1.15
C ASN A 504 3.98 25.69 -1.87
N VAL A 505 4.03 24.55 -1.15
CA VAL A 505 3.64 23.24 -1.66
C VAL A 505 2.22 22.91 -1.22
N ASN A 506 1.38 22.50 -2.16
CA ASN A 506 0.06 21.93 -1.89
C ASN A 506 0.09 20.43 -2.17
N PHE A 507 -0.21 19.62 -1.16
CA PHE A 507 -0.04 18.17 -1.17
C PHE A 507 -1.37 17.52 -0.73
N ASN A 508 -2.20 17.11 -1.67
CA ASN A 508 -3.63 16.85 -1.45
C ASN A 508 -4.09 15.46 -1.93
N LYS A 509 -4.84 14.73 -1.10
CA LYS A 509 -5.45 13.42 -1.43
C LYS A 509 -4.43 12.38 -1.91
N ASN A 510 -3.24 12.32 -1.31
CA ASN A 510 -2.24 11.33 -1.66
C ASN A 510 -2.30 10.12 -0.72
N GLU A 511 -2.15 8.91 -1.24
CA GLU A 511 -2.33 7.66 -0.51
C GLU A 511 -1.11 6.73 -0.60
N ASN A 512 -0.44 6.50 0.53
CA ASN A 512 0.50 5.39 0.69
C ASN A 512 -0.29 4.14 1.14
N LEU A 513 -0.37 3.15 0.23
CA LEU A 513 -1.07 1.89 0.43
C LEU A 513 -0.20 0.78 1.04
N ASP A 514 1.09 1.00 1.24
CA ASP A 514 1.98 0.06 1.93
C ASP A 514 1.70 0.06 3.44
N LYS A 515 1.72 -1.12 4.04
CA LYS A 515 1.52 -1.33 5.49
C LYS A 515 2.84 -1.36 6.26
N ASN A 516 3.97 -1.51 5.57
CA ASN A 516 5.31 -1.67 6.15
C ASN A 516 6.11 -0.35 6.11
N GLN A 517 5.89 0.47 5.08
CA GLN A 517 6.48 1.82 4.96
C GLN A 517 5.54 2.88 5.53
N CYS A 518 6.08 4.00 6.02
CA CYS A 518 5.38 5.03 6.80
C CYS A 518 5.42 6.38 6.08
N GLY A 519 4.51 7.32 6.43
CA GLY A 519 4.41 8.59 5.71
C GLY A 519 3.77 8.46 4.33
N THR A 520 3.14 9.53 3.84
CA THR A 520 3.20 9.80 2.40
C THR A 520 4.55 10.41 2.01
N ILE A 521 5.27 10.98 2.97
CA ILE A 521 6.63 11.49 2.86
C ILE A 521 7.47 10.74 3.91
N GLN A 522 8.34 9.83 3.48
CA GLN A 522 9.25 9.07 4.35
C GLN A 522 10.66 9.60 4.20
N LEU A 523 11.28 9.96 5.32
CA LEU A 523 12.63 10.49 5.40
C LEU A 523 13.47 9.62 6.34
N GLU A 524 14.72 9.35 5.95
CA GLU A 524 15.65 8.49 6.70
C GLU A 524 17.06 9.12 6.83
N ASN A 525 17.87 8.63 7.77
CA ASN A 525 19.26 9.06 8.04
C ASN A 525 19.42 10.54 8.51
N SER A 526 20.23 11.37 7.84
CA SER A 526 20.53 12.75 8.27
C SER A 526 19.78 13.78 7.41
N ILE A 527 18.86 14.54 8.00
CA ILE A 527 17.93 15.42 7.26
C ILE A 527 18.00 16.88 7.74
N ASP A 528 18.19 17.81 6.79
CA ASP A 528 17.97 19.26 6.93
C ASP A 528 16.69 19.65 6.19
N LEU A 529 15.53 19.64 6.86
CA LEU A 529 14.20 19.87 6.28
C LEU A 529 13.62 21.24 6.66
N SER A 530 13.38 22.07 5.64
CA SER A 530 12.60 23.31 5.76
C SER A 530 11.26 23.16 5.04
N ILE A 531 10.16 23.46 5.73
CA ILE A 531 8.81 23.53 5.18
C ILE A 531 8.24 24.93 5.45
N SER A 532 7.78 25.63 4.42
CA SER A 532 7.18 26.96 4.56
C SER A 532 5.96 27.17 3.68
N ASN A 533 4.96 27.91 4.18
CA ASN A 533 3.77 28.33 3.42
C ASN A 533 3.03 27.17 2.72
N SER A 534 3.07 25.96 3.29
CA SER A 534 2.65 24.72 2.61
C SER A 534 1.42 24.08 3.25
N VAL A 535 0.60 23.39 2.45
CA VAL A 535 -0.69 22.83 2.84
C VAL A 535 -0.75 21.34 2.50
N PHE A 536 -0.95 20.49 3.50
CA PHE A 536 -1.03 19.05 3.38
C PHE A 536 -2.43 18.59 3.77
N THR A 537 -3.25 18.21 2.78
CA THR A 537 -4.69 17.96 2.93
C THR A 537 -5.11 16.55 2.54
N ASN A 538 -5.96 15.90 3.34
CA ASN A 538 -6.59 14.61 3.02
C ASN A 538 -5.62 13.46 2.67
N ASN A 539 -4.37 13.50 3.12
CA ASN A 539 -3.38 12.45 2.81
C ASN A 539 -3.56 11.26 3.75
N THR A 540 -3.32 10.06 3.24
CA THR A 540 -3.50 8.82 4.00
C THR A 540 -2.27 7.92 3.90
N SER A 541 -1.79 7.45 5.05
CA SER A 541 -0.84 6.35 5.15
C SER A 541 -1.52 5.17 5.84
N LYS A 542 -1.34 3.95 5.31
CA LYS A 542 -1.82 2.74 6.00
C LYS A 542 -0.96 2.34 7.21
N ASN A 543 0.18 2.98 7.38
CA ASN A 543 1.07 2.85 8.53
C ASN A 543 1.13 4.19 9.28
N ASN A 544 2.16 4.41 10.10
CA ASN A 544 2.33 5.65 10.85
C ASN A 544 2.66 6.86 9.95
N GLY A 545 2.38 8.07 10.44
CA GLY A 545 2.61 9.34 9.75
C GLY A 545 1.67 9.53 8.56
N GLY A 546 0.61 10.31 8.70
CA GLY A 546 -0.35 10.50 7.61
C GLY A 546 0.18 11.39 6.49
N VAL A 547 1.14 12.27 6.83
CA VAL A 547 1.92 13.08 5.90
C VAL A 547 3.40 12.72 6.01
N ILE A 548 4.05 13.03 7.14
CA ILE A 548 5.51 12.90 7.29
C ILE A 548 5.86 11.79 8.28
N CYS A 549 6.78 10.91 7.88
CA CYS A 549 7.44 9.94 8.75
C CYS A 549 8.95 10.18 8.78
N PHE A 550 9.49 10.42 9.97
CA PHE A 550 10.93 10.40 10.22
C PHE A 550 11.29 9.03 10.80
N LYS A 551 12.15 8.27 10.11
CA LYS A 551 12.51 6.90 10.47
C LYS A 551 14.04 6.76 10.46
N ASP A 552 14.60 6.01 11.42
CA ASP A 552 16.02 5.67 11.48
C ASP A 552 16.94 6.90 11.29
N MET A 553 16.64 7.96 12.06
CA MET A 553 17.32 9.26 11.98
C MET A 553 18.66 9.27 12.71
N ASN A 554 19.71 9.71 12.02
CA ASN A 554 21.04 9.99 12.58
C ASN A 554 21.21 11.46 12.97
N ASP A 555 20.61 12.37 12.18
CA ASP A 555 20.64 13.82 12.38
C ASP A 555 19.33 14.42 11.86
N LEU A 556 18.82 15.46 12.52
CA LEU A 556 17.57 16.12 12.17
C LEU A 556 17.64 17.61 12.52
N ASN A 557 17.68 18.43 11.48
CA ASN A 557 17.37 19.86 11.52
C ASN A 557 16.02 20.06 10.83
N LEU A 558 15.00 20.45 11.59
CA LEU A 558 13.61 20.58 11.13
C LEU A 558 13.08 21.99 11.40
N SER A 559 12.63 22.69 10.36
CA SER A 559 11.98 24.00 10.48
C SER A 559 10.67 24.00 9.69
N ILE A 560 9.53 24.14 10.37
CA ILE A 560 8.21 24.24 9.74
C ILE A 560 7.59 25.59 10.09
N LYS A 561 7.25 26.38 9.06
CA LYS A 561 6.73 27.74 9.20
C LYS A 561 5.44 27.96 8.41
N SER A 562 4.46 28.64 9.00
CA SER A 562 3.27 29.15 8.30
C SER A 562 2.55 28.08 7.45
N SER A 563 2.41 26.86 7.99
CA SER A 563 2.00 25.66 7.23
C SER A 563 0.85 24.90 7.89
N GLN A 564 0.06 24.17 7.09
CA GLN A 564 -1.20 23.57 7.52
C GLN A 564 -1.27 22.07 7.19
N TYR A 565 -1.73 21.27 8.16
CA TYR A 565 -1.92 19.82 8.05
C TYR A 565 -3.38 19.50 8.38
N ILE A 566 -4.19 19.20 7.36
CA ILE A 566 -5.65 19.13 7.46
C ILE A 566 -6.19 17.77 7.03
N SER A 567 -7.00 17.13 7.88
CA SER A 567 -7.73 15.89 7.57
C SER A 567 -6.86 14.71 7.10
N ASN A 568 -5.59 14.65 7.52
CA ASN A 568 -4.70 13.55 7.18
C ASN A 568 -4.95 12.34 8.12
N THR A 569 -4.70 11.12 7.63
CA THR A 569 -5.02 9.88 8.35
C THR A 569 -3.84 8.90 8.39
N ALA A 570 -3.61 8.26 9.55
CA ALA A 570 -2.53 7.29 9.75
C ALA A 570 -2.87 6.19 10.78
N PHE A 571 -1.95 5.25 10.98
CA PHE A 571 -2.00 4.32 12.11
C PHE A 571 -1.69 5.04 13.44
N ASN A 572 -0.49 5.63 13.56
CA ASN A 572 -0.15 6.62 14.59
C ASN A 572 0.35 7.91 13.95
N GLY A 573 0.15 9.06 14.58
CA GLY A 573 0.61 10.35 14.05
C GLY A 573 -0.16 10.76 12.80
N GLY A 574 -1.42 11.18 12.96
CA GLY A 574 -2.35 11.42 11.84
C GLY A 574 -1.84 12.43 10.81
N ALA A 575 -0.92 13.33 11.19
CA ALA A 575 -0.12 14.13 10.27
C ALA A 575 1.38 13.74 10.30
N MET A 576 1.99 13.64 11.49
CA MET A 576 3.44 13.44 11.65
C MET A 576 3.79 12.31 12.63
N TYR A 577 4.81 11.54 12.27
CA TYR A 577 5.34 10.45 13.10
C TYR A 577 6.88 10.50 13.17
N PHE A 578 7.41 10.50 14.39
CA PHE A 578 8.85 10.46 14.67
C PHE A 578 9.24 9.10 15.29
N SER A 579 9.90 8.25 14.51
CA SER A 579 10.52 7.00 14.96
C SER A 579 12.03 7.15 14.97
N ILE A 580 12.51 7.81 16.01
CA ILE A 580 13.91 8.18 16.18
C ILE A 580 14.47 7.35 17.34
N ASN A 581 15.30 6.38 17.02
CA ASN A 581 16.15 5.66 17.98
C ASN A 581 17.54 6.29 17.93
N LEU A 582 17.79 7.30 18.78
CA LEU A 582 19.06 8.04 18.74
C LEU A 582 20.23 7.18 19.24
N ILE A 583 21.14 6.84 18.33
CA ILE A 583 22.39 6.15 18.65
C ILE A 583 23.41 7.20 19.12
N GLY A 584 23.31 7.62 20.39
CA GLY A 584 24.31 8.44 21.07
C GLY A 584 23.76 9.58 21.91
N ASP A 585 24.27 9.72 23.14
CA ASP A 585 23.82 10.72 24.11
C ASP A 585 24.04 12.17 23.63
N ASN A 586 25.13 12.41 22.88
CA ASN A 586 25.57 13.75 22.46
C ASN A 586 24.73 14.42 21.36
N PHE A 587 23.80 13.72 20.73
CA PHE A 587 23.00 14.30 19.65
C PHE A 587 21.89 15.24 20.17
N GLN A 588 21.73 16.42 19.57
CA GLN A 588 20.61 17.34 19.82
C GLN A 588 19.93 17.72 18.50
N PRO A 589 18.69 17.24 18.23
CA PRO A 589 17.96 17.68 17.04
C PRO A 589 17.51 19.14 17.21
N PHE A 590 17.64 19.92 16.15
CA PHE A 590 16.95 21.22 16.05
C PHE A 590 15.57 20.98 15.45
N ILE A 591 14.52 21.36 16.17
CA ILE A 591 13.13 21.25 15.71
C ILE A 591 12.46 22.59 15.98
N ASN A 592 11.89 23.22 14.97
CA ASN A 592 11.18 24.49 15.10
C ASN A 592 9.82 24.43 14.39
N PHE A 593 8.76 24.80 15.11
CA PHE A 593 7.41 25.01 14.58
C PHE A 593 6.97 26.45 14.83
N THR A 594 6.73 27.22 13.77
CA THR A 594 6.24 28.61 13.81
C THR A 594 4.95 28.72 12.97
N ASP A 595 3.86 29.28 13.52
CA ASP A 595 2.60 29.51 12.77
C ASP A 595 2.05 28.23 12.09
N VAL A 596 1.98 27.10 12.80
CA VAL A 596 1.59 25.79 12.24
C VAL A 596 0.21 25.37 12.70
N ILE A 597 -0.64 24.90 11.77
CA ILE A 597 -2.00 24.44 12.08
C ILE A 597 -2.14 22.94 11.79
N PHE A 598 -2.55 22.17 12.79
CA PHE A 598 -2.96 20.77 12.66
C PHE A 598 -4.47 20.67 12.90
N LYS A 599 -5.24 20.37 11.85
CA LYS A 599 -6.72 20.45 11.86
C LYS A 599 -7.37 19.15 11.41
N SER A 600 -8.23 18.58 12.25
CA SER A 600 -9.05 17.38 11.93
C SER A 600 -8.25 16.14 11.48
N ASN A 601 -6.98 16.01 11.84
CA ASN A 601 -6.18 14.81 11.53
C ASN A 601 -6.61 13.63 12.41
N ASN A 602 -6.40 12.40 11.92
CA ASN A 602 -6.93 11.19 12.54
C ASN A 602 -5.88 10.06 12.65
N ALA A 603 -5.72 9.48 13.83
CA ALA A 603 -4.86 8.32 14.09
C ALA A 603 -5.68 7.11 14.59
N ASN A 604 -5.43 5.94 14.01
CA ASN A 604 -6.09 4.70 14.43
C ASN A 604 -5.72 4.23 15.84
N ASP A 605 -4.53 4.56 16.33
CA ASP A 605 -4.10 4.26 17.69
C ASP A 605 -3.76 5.56 18.45
N PHE A 606 -2.56 6.14 18.29
CA PHE A 606 -2.06 7.24 19.11
C PHE A 606 -1.63 8.48 18.31
N GLY A 607 -1.75 9.67 18.92
CA GLY A 607 -1.25 10.93 18.36
C GLY A 607 -2.03 11.39 17.13
N GLY A 608 -3.22 11.98 17.34
CA GLY A 608 -4.15 12.28 16.24
C GLY A 608 -3.60 13.28 15.22
N ALA A 609 -2.69 14.17 15.62
CA ALA A 609 -1.85 14.95 14.72
C ALA A 609 -0.38 14.47 14.75
N LEU A 610 0.23 14.41 15.92
CA LEU A 610 1.66 14.14 16.10
C LEU A 610 1.88 12.96 17.06
N TYR A 611 2.70 12.01 16.61
CA TYR A 611 3.22 10.93 17.45
C TYR A 611 4.75 10.97 17.44
N SER A 612 5.41 10.85 18.59
CA SER A 612 6.87 10.86 18.67
C SER A 612 7.44 9.90 19.69
N ASN A 613 8.15 8.85 19.24
CA ASN A 613 8.99 8.02 20.10
C ASN A 613 10.30 8.73 20.54
N ASN A 614 10.63 9.88 19.93
CA ASN A 614 11.85 10.64 20.22
C ASN A 614 11.79 11.26 21.64
N ASP A 615 12.73 10.87 22.49
CA ASP A 615 12.90 11.40 23.84
C ASP A 615 13.53 12.81 23.87
N LYS A 616 13.99 13.34 22.73
CA LYS A 616 14.52 14.71 22.61
C LYS A 616 13.54 15.72 22.00
N LEU A 617 12.26 15.38 21.83
CA LEU A 617 11.23 16.32 21.33
C LEU A 617 11.06 17.57 22.20
N TYR A 618 11.43 17.53 23.49
CA TYR A 618 11.40 18.68 24.40
C TYR A 618 12.33 19.83 24.00
N LEU A 619 13.27 19.58 23.08
CA LEU A 619 14.14 20.61 22.50
C LEU A 619 13.46 21.40 21.37
N ALA A 620 12.22 21.06 21.00
CA ALA A 620 11.50 21.76 19.96
C ALA A 620 11.14 23.20 20.35
N GLU A 621 11.61 24.16 19.55
CA GLU A 621 11.18 25.55 19.60
C GLU A 621 9.79 25.69 18.98
N ILE A 622 8.82 26.17 19.75
CA ILE A 622 7.44 26.32 19.30
C ILE A 622 6.97 27.75 19.46
N SER A 623 6.24 28.25 18.48
CA SER A 623 5.51 29.51 18.54
C SER A 623 4.25 29.46 17.66
N ASN A 624 3.12 29.89 18.23
CA ASN A 624 1.83 30.00 17.52
C ASN A 624 1.43 28.72 16.76
N VAL A 625 1.30 27.59 17.49
CA VAL A 625 0.88 26.31 16.90
C VAL A 625 -0.52 25.95 17.38
N VAL A 626 -1.42 25.62 16.45
CA VAL A 626 -2.83 25.32 16.73
C VAL A 626 -3.13 23.87 16.41
N PHE A 627 -3.71 23.15 17.38
CA PHE A 627 -4.25 21.80 17.22
C PHE A 627 -5.77 21.82 17.37
N GLU A 628 -6.50 21.69 16.26
CA GLU A 628 -7.96 21.80 16.22
C GLU A 628 -8.63 20.48 15.76
N ARG A 629 -9.54 19.91 16.55
CA ARG A 629 -10.37 18.74 16.21
C ARG A 629 -9.61 17.47 15.77
N ASN A 630 -8.35 17.30 16.19
CA ASN A 630 -7.59 16.09 15.89
C ASN A 630 -8.08 14.90 16.75
N ILE A 631 -8.03 13.68 16.22
CA ILE A 631 -8.64 12.49 16.84
C ILE A 631 -7.64 11.32 16.89
N ALA A 632 -7.54 10.66 18.04
CA ALA A 632 -6.83 9.39 18.21
C ALA A 632 -7.76 8.36 18.89
N ARG A 633 -7.88 7.15 18.34
CA ARG A 633 -8.78 6.12 18.90
C ARG A 633 -8.31 5.58 20.25
N ARG A 634 -7.02 5.68 20.57
CA ARG A 634 -6.50 5.42 21.92
C ARG A 634 -6.29 6.72 22.65
N ALA A 635 -5.14 7.38 22.48
CA ALA A 635 -4.73 8.48 23.33
C ALA A 635 -3.88 9.53 22.61
N GLY A 636 -3.85 10.75 23.17
CA GLY A 636 -3.16 11.89 22.57
C GLY A 636 -3.89 12.38 21.33
N GLY A 637 -5.09 12.93 21.50
CA GLY A 637 -5.93 13.34 20.37
C GLY A 637 -5.28 14.36 19.45
N ALA A 638 -4.39 15.22 19.97
CA ALA A 638 -3.42 15.97 19.15
C ALA A 638 -2.03 15.33 19.20
N ILE A 639 -1.43 15.16 20.39
CA ILE A 639 -0.01 14.80 20.57
C ILE A 639 0.13 13.55 21.46
N TYR A 640 0.99 12.60 21.07
CA TYR A 640 1.38 11.47 21.92
C TYR A 640 2.90 11.25 21.93
N VAL A 641 3.50 11.12 23.12
CA VAL A 641 4.95 10.94 23.33
C VAL A 641 5.21 9.87 24.41
N PRO A 642 5.56 8.61 24.11
CA PRO A 642 5.68 7.58 25.13
C PRO A 642 6.95 7.63 26.01
N ASN A 643 7.95 8.46 25.72
CA ASN A 643 9.24 8.46 26.41
C ASN A 643 9.74 9.86 26.84
N ASN A 644 9.57 10.31 28.10
CA ASN A 644 10.32 11.47 28.62
C ASN A 644 10.40 11.70 30.16
N ILE A 645 10.63 10.63 30.93
CA ILE A 645 10.52 10.49 32.42
C ILE A 645 11.22 11.57 33.30
N LYS A 646 11.95 12.53 32.72
CA LYS A 646 12.67 13.60 33.44
C LYS A 646 12.54 15.02 32.85
N LYS A 647 11.95 15.24 31.66
CA LYS A 647 11.81 16.58 31.05
C LYS A 647 10.47 16.69 30.33
N LYS A 648 9.67 17.72 30.68
CA LYS A 648 8.36 18.00 30.05
C LYS A 648 8.52 18.01 28.52
N SER A 649 7.82 17.10 27.83
CA SER A 649 8.25 16.65 26.50
C SER A 649 8.03 17.63 25.34
N LEU A 650 7.40 18.77 25.62
CA LEU A 650 7.17 19.90 24.72
C LEU A 650 6.82 21.15 25.55
N ASP A 651 7.16 22.37 25.08
CA ASP A 651 6.63 23.61 25.66
C ASP A 651 5.19 23.87 25.17
N ILE A 652 4.27 23.02 25.62
CA ILE A 652 2.83 23.09 25.32
C ILE A 652 2.17 24.43 25.68
N SER A 653 2.81 25.29 26.47
CA SER A 653 2.27 26.61 26.84
C SER A 653 2.13 27.56 25.64
N LYS A 654 2.81 27.26 24.53
CA LYS A 654 2.79 28.02 23.26
C LYS A 654 1.92 27.37 22.18
N CYS A 655 1.15 26.35 22.55
CA CYS A 655 0.19 25.66 21.68
C CYS A 655 -1.25 26.01 22.07
N GLU A 656 -2.10 26.26 21.07
CA GLU A 656 -3.55 26.34 21.26
C GLU A 656 -4.19 24.97 20.95
N PHE A 657 -5.04 24.47 21.84
CA PHE A 657 -5.72 23.19 21.70
C PHE A 657 -7.23 23.37 21.69
N ILE A 658 -7.89 22.97 20.61
CA ILE A 658 -9.32 23.22 20.37
C ILE A 658 -10.03 21.91 20.02
N ASN A 659 -10.83 21.36 20.93
CA ASN A 659 -11.71 20.20 20.68
C ASN A 659 -11.02 18.93 20.14
N ASN A 660 -9.76 18.66 20.51
CA ASN A 660 -9.11 17.39 20.17
C ASN A 660 -9.68 16.24 21.04
N LYS A 661 -9.51 14.99 20.59
CA LYS A 661 -10.13 13.83 21.24
C LYS A 661 -9.24 12.59 21.19
N GLY A 662 -8.75 12.16 22.35
CA GLY A 662 -8.27 10.81 22.60
C GLY A 662 -9.43 9.98 23.15
N GLU A 663 -9.91 8.95 22.44
CA GLU A 663 -11.14 8.26 22.86
C GLU A 663 -11.00 7.55 24.22
N THR A 664 -9.76 7.27 24.65
CA THR A 664 -9.41 6.62 25.93
C THR A 664 -9.05 7.65 26.99
N TYR A 665 -7.95 8.38 26.80
CA TYR A 665 -7.40 9.41 27.68
C TYR A 665 -6.54 10.39 26.85
N GLY A 666 -6.12 11.53 27.43
CA GLY A 666 -5.30 12.53 26.74
C GLY A 666 -5.99 13.14 25.53
N ASN A 667 -6.95 14.03 25.74
CA ASN A 667 -7.68 14.68 24.65
C ASN A 667 -6.77 15.48 23.73
N ASP A 668 -5.89 16.28 24.32
CA ASP A 668 -4.98 17.14 23.59
C ASP A 668 -3.60 16.49 23.51
N TYR A 669 -2.89 16.39 24.62
CA TYR A 669 -1.60 15.70 24.72
C TYR A 669 -1.62 14.65 25.86
N THR A 670 -0.74 13.65 25.77
CA THR A 670 -0.44 12.71 26.86
C THR A 670 0.82 11.89 26.54
N THR A 671 1.35 11.17 27.52
CA THR A 671 2.46 10.21 27.36
C THR A 671 2.00 8.77 27.60
N GLU A 672 2.95 7.83 27.55
CA GLU A 672 2.75 6.52 28.19
C GLU A 672 2.73 6.67 29.72
N VAL A 673 2.28 5.64 30.44
CA VAL A 673 2.24 5.62 31.91
C VAL A 673 3.63 5.91 32.48
N SER A 674 3.73 6.97 33.29
CA SER A 674 5.00 7.42 33.85
C SER A 674 5.16 7.03 35.31
N HIS A 675 4.08 7.12 36.09
CA HIS A 675 4.12 6.82 37.51
C HIS A 675 2.80 6.30 38.08
N ILE A 676 2.92 5.70 39.26
CA ILE A 676 1.81 5.22 40.07
C ILE A 676 1.74 6.08 41.34
N LYS A 677 0.55 6.60 41.62
CA LYS A 677 0.25 7.45 42.79
C LYS A 677 -0.80 6.80 43.68
N LEU A 678 -0.64 6.93 44.99
CA LEU A 678 -1.63 6.55 46.01
C LEU A 678 -2.67 7.66 46.15
N ASN A 679 -3.95 7.34 46.00
CA ASN A 679 -5.03 8.34 46.02
C ASN A 679 -5.45 8.78 47.44
N ASN A 680 -5.01 8.08 48.48
CA ASN A 680 -5.40 8.36 49.87
C ASN A 680 -4.51 9.44 50.50
N LYS A 681 -5.13 10.41 51.19
CA LYS A 681 -4.43 11.51 51.88
C LYS A 681 -3.69 11.09 53.17
N ASN A 682 -4.06 9.98 53.79
CA ASN A 682 -3.42 9.49 55.01
C ASN A 682 -2.34 8.45 54.68
N ILE A 683 -1.09 8.78 55.00
CA ILE A 683 0.10 7.93 54.78
C ILE A 683 0.39 7.04 56.01
N ASN A 684 -0.11 7.42 57.20
CA ASN A 684 0.02 6.64 58.43
C ASN A 684 -1.32 5.98 58.77
N TYR A 685 -1.32 4.65 58.92
CA TYR A 685 -2.50 3.87 59.32
C TYR A 685 -2.33 3.37 60.75
N ASN A 686 -3.23 3.78 61.64
CA ASN A 686 -3.35 3.23 63.00
C ASN A 686 -4.54 2.26 63.00
N VAL A 687 -4.26 0.97 62.88
CA VAL A 687 -5.26 -0.10 62.70
C VAL A 687 -4.98 -1.24 63.67
N LYS A 688 -5.91 -2.18 63.86
CA LYS A 688 -5.67 -3.39 64.66
C LYS A 688 -5.22 -4.55 63.79
N SER A 689 -4.76 -5.62 64.43
CA SER A 689 -4.44 -6.86 63.73
C SER A 689 -5.68 -7.47 63.09
N GLY A 690 -5.69 -7.55 61.75
CA GLY A 690 -6.81 -8.05 60.95
C GLY A 690 -7.77 -6.99 60.39
N ASP A 691 -7.61 -5.72 60.78
CA ASP A 691 -8.38 -4.60 60.20
C ASP A 691 -8.01 -4.36 58.73
N TYR A 692 -8.92 -3.69 58.01
CA TYR A 692 -8.71 -3.28 56.62
C TYR A 692 -7.77 -2.07 56.51
N ILE A 693 -6.81 -2.15 55.58
CA ILE A 693 -5.91 -1.04 55.20
C ILE A 693 -6.24 -0.68 53.74
N PRO A 694 -7.30 0.10 53.48
CA PRO A 694 -7.80 0.26 52.12
C PRO A 694 -6.89 1.17 51.28
N LEU A 695 -6.04 0.58 50.45
CA LEU A 695 -5.16 1.32 49.54
C LEU A 695 -5.75 1.36 48.13
N LYS A 696 -5.57 2.49 47.44
CA LYS A 696 -6.00 2.64 46.05
C LYS A 696 -4.97 3.43 45.25
N PHE A 697 -4.48 2.81 44.19
CA PHE A 697 -3.46 3.36 43.31
C PHE A 697 -4.06 3.71 41.95
N SER A 698 -3.53 4.75 41.32
CA SER A 698 -3.91 5.16 39.96
C SER A 698 -2.70 5.39 39.07
N LEU A 699 -2.90 5.15 37.76
CA LEU A 699 -1.90 5.42 36.71
C LEU A 699 -1.97 6.87 36.26
N TYR A 700 -0.80 7.49 36.15
CA TYR A 700 -0.63 8.85 35.66
C TYR A 700 0.45 8.89 34.59
N ASP A 701 0.30 9.82 33.65
CA ASP A 701 1.27 10.09 32.59
C ASP A 701 2.38 11.05 33.09
N GLU A 702 3.26 11.57 32.24
CA GLU A 702 4.35 12.49 32.63
C GLU A 702 3.88 13.93 32.93
N TYR A 703 2.60 14.23 32.69
CA TYR A 703 1.96 15.51 32.92
C TYR A 703 1.04 15.51 34.15
N ASP A 704 1.09 14.46 34.97
CA ASP A 704 0.15 14.19 36.07
C ASP A 704 -1.31 14.00 35.61
N GLU A 705 -1.55 13.68 34.33
CA GLU A 705 -2.89 13.39 33.81
C GLU A 705 -3.31 11.94 34.10
N PHE A 706 -4.55 11.76 34.53
CA PHE A 706 -5.07 10.45 34.91
C PHE A 706 -5.36 9.56 33.70
N ILE A 707 -4.68 8.41 33.62
CA ILE A 707 -4.80 7.47 32.50
C ILE A 707 -6.05 6.60 32.67
N ASN A 708 -7.19 7.11 32.21
CA ASN A 708 -8.45 6.37 32.16
C ASN A 708 -8.44 5.31 31.04
N ASP A 709 -7.69 4.23 31.23
CA ASP A 709 -7.47 3.16 30.25
C ASP A 709 -8.74 2.33 29.95
N LYS A 710 -9.65 2.87 29.14
CA LYS A 710 -10.91 2.24 28.74
C LYS A 710 -10.71 0.90 28.00
N PHE A 711 -9.60 0.73 27.27
CA PHE A 711 -9.28 -0.48 26.51
C PHE A 711 -8.50 -1.54 27.32
N ASN A 712 -7.96 -1.18 28.49
CA ASN A 712 -7.18 -2.05 29.39
C ASN A 712 -5.81 -2.48 28.82
N ILE A 713 -5.17 -1.55 28.11
CA ILE A 713 -3.79 -1.64 27.60
C ILE A 713 -2.81 -1.97 28.74
N TYR A 714 -2.98 -1.34 29.90
CA TYR A 714 -2.05 -1.41 31.04
C TYR A 714 -2.45 -2.42 32.13
N SER A 715 -3.44 -3.28 31.86
CA SER A 715 -3.88 -4.29 32.85
C SER A 715 -2.88 -5.42 33.15
N GLY A 716 -1.76 -5.47 32.41
CA GLY A 716 -0.62 -6.35 32.73
C GLY A 716 0.29 -5.85 33.86
N ILE A 717 0.10 -4.60 34.36
CA ILE A 717 0.85 -4.10 35.50
C ILE A 717 0.27 -4.72 36.79
N LEU A 718 1.09 -5.45 37.53
CA LEU A 718 0.75 -6.11 38.79
C LEU A 718 1.45 -5.41 39.96
N LEU A 719 0.70 -5.02 40.97
CA LEU A 719 1.21 -4.40 42.20
C LEU A 719 1.05 -5.40 43.35
N SER A 720 2.10 -5.58 44.15
CA SER A 720 2.12 -6.45 45.34
C SER A 720 2.69 -5.75 46.57
N ILE A 721 2.24 -6.13 47.76
CA ILE A 721 2.71 -5.55 49.03
C ILE A 721 3.38 -6.63 49.87
N SER A 722 4.57 -6.30 50.39
CA SER A 722 5.32 -7.10 51.36
C SER A 722 5.63 -6.28 52.62
N ILE A 723 6.29 -6.86 53.61
CA ILE A 723 6.73 -6.16 54.83
C ILE A 723 8.26 -6.13 54.85
N LYS A 724 8.82 -4.98 55.19
CA LYS A 724 10.26 -4.82 55.44
C LYS A 724 10.52 -4.92 56.95
N ASP A 725 11.16 -6.01 57.38
CA ASP A 725 11.64 -6.13 58.76
C ASP A 725 13.04 -5.52 58.86
N ASN A 726 13.20 -4.49 59.70
CA ASN A 726 14.48 -3.82 59.94
C ASN A 726 15.18 -4.33 61.21
N ARG A 727 14.67 -5.41 61.83
CA ARG A 727 15.30 -6.04 63.00
C ARG A 727 16.33 -7.07 62.58
N ASN A 728 17.60 -6.74 62.81
CA ASN A 728 18.60 -7.78 63.07
C ASN A 728 18.20 -8.52 64.37
N ASP A 729 18.53 -9.81 64.41
CA ASP A 729 18.43 -10.75 65.55
C ASP A 729 17.06 -11.35 65.93
N ASN A 730 16.94 -12.64 65.59
CA ASN A 730 16.54 -13.77 66.43
C ASN A 730 15.17 -13.84 67.13
N ASN A 731 14.30 -12.84 67.04
CA ASN A 731 12.91 -12.98 67.49
C ASN A 731 11.92 -12.99 66.31
N ASN A 732 11.32 -14.16 66.07
CA ASN A 732 10.33 -14.41 65.02
C ASN A 732 9.04 -13.58 65.20
N SER A 733 9.05 -12.31 64.78
CA SER A 733 7.84 -11.53 64.51
C SER A 733 7.13 -12.08 63.28
N LYS A 734 6.43 -13.22 63.46
CA LYS A 734 5.52 -13.76 62.45
C LYS A 734 4.43 -12.74 62.14
N TYR A 735 4.08 -12.61 60.87
CA TYR A 735 3.01 -11.77 60.36
C TYR A 735 2.30 -12.50 59.22
N GLU A 736 1.06 -12.13 58.93
CA GLU A 736 0.27 -12.69 57.84
C GLU A 736 -0.44 -11.55 57.09
N ILE A 737 -0.33 -11.52 55.76
CA ILE A 737 -0.88 -10.45 54.92
C ILE A 737 -1.86 -11.05 53.91
N HIS A 738 -3.03 -10.44 53.77
CA HIS A 738 -4.11 -10.90 52.89
C HIS A 738 -4.55 -9.78 51.95
N GLY A 739 -4.98 -10.14 50.74
CA GLY A 739 -5.44 -9.17 49.75
C GLY A 739 -4.34 -8.19 49.32
N ASN A 740 -3.10 -8.66 49.23
CA ASN A 740 -1.90 -7.83 49.03
C ASN A 740 -1.47 -7.66 47.56
N THR A 741 -2.29 -8.08 46.58
CA THR A 741 -2.01 -7.97 45.15
C THR A 741 -3.18 -7.38 44.37
N CYS A 742 -2.90 -6.55 43.36
CA CYS A 742 -3.90 -6.01 42.43
C CYS A 742 -3.32 -5.80 41.02
N SER A 743 -4.19 -5.76 40.00
CA SER A 743 -3.86 -5.34 38.63
C SER A 743 -4.62 -4.06 38.26
N PHE A 744 -4.07 -3.25 37.35
CA PHE A 744 -4.68 -1.97 36.97
C PHE A 744 -5.83 -2.13 35.97
N TYR A 745 -7.06 -1.86 36.42
CA TYR A 745 -8.25 -1.83 35.55
C TYR A 745 -8.75 -0.40 35.36
N LYS A 746 -8.80 0.09 34.11
CA LYS A 746 -9.07 1.50 33.79
C LYS A 746 -8.21 2.47 34.60
N GLY A 747 -6.89 2.21 34.61
CA GLY A 747 -5.91 3.00 35.33
C GLY A 747 -6.04 2.97 36.86
N ASN A 748 -6.77 2.03 37.46
CA ASN A 748 -6.94 1.93 38.91
C ASN A 748 -6.58 0.53 39.44
N CYS A 749 -5.81 0.47 40.53
CA CYS A 749 -5.51 -0.73 41.30
C CYS A 749 -6.16 -0.57 42.68
N ASP A 750 -7.05 -1.48 43.06
CA ASP A 750 -7.87 -1.39 44.27
C ASP A 750 -7.48 -2.49 45.26
N LEU A 751 -6.89 -2.08 46.38
CA LEU A 751 -6.48 -2.92 47.51
C LEU A 751 -7.32 -2.61 48.76
N SER A 752 -8.61 -2.30 48.57
CA SER A 752 -9.58 -2.11 49.65
C SER A 752 -9.72 -3.33 50.58
N GLN A 753 -9.33 -4.52 50.14
CA GLN A 753 -9.37 -5.77 50.91
C GLN A 753 -8.04 -6.14 51.59
N LEU A 754 -7.02 -5.27 51.52
CA LEU A 754 -5.75 -5.51 52.19
C LEU A 754 -5.94 -5.60 53.72
N ARG A 755 -5.41 -6.66 54.33
CA ARG A 755 -5.39 -6.86 55.79
C ARG A 755 -4.02 -7.31 56.26
N LEU A 756 -3.62 -6.83 57.43
CA LEU A 756 -2.37 -7.21 58.11
C LEU A 756 -2.67 -7.81 59.48
N PHE A 757 -2.26 -9.06 59.68
CA PHE A 757 -2.30 -9.74 60.98
C PHE A 757 -0.90 -9.78 61.57
N ALA A 758 -0.69 -9.10 62.70
CA ALA A 758 0.61 -8.86 63.29
C ALA A 758 0.50 -8.43 64.77
N ASN A 759 1.61 -8.45 65.51
CA ASN A 759 1.62 -8.05 66.94
C ASN A 759 1.71 -6.52 67.10
N PRO A 760 1.24 -5.93 68.22
CA PRO A 760 1.16 -4.47 68.39
C PRO A 760 2.53 -3.77 68.34
N THR A 761 2.94 -3.34 67.15
CA THR A 761 4.18 -2.62 66.84
C THR A 761 4.00 -1.82 65.54
N ASN A 762 5.00 -1.01 65.19
CA ASN A 762 5.06 -0.32 63.90
C ASN A 762 5.65 -1.25 62.83
N TYR A 763 4.96 -1.37 61.71
CA TYR A 763 5.40 -2.09 60.51
C TYR A 763 5.53 -1.14 59.33
N THR A 764 6.47 -1.44 58.44
CA THR A 764 6.63 -0.76 57.15
C THR A 764 6.23 -1.71 56.03
N LEU A 765 5.10 -1.41 55.39
CA LEU A 765 4.66 -2.07 54.16
C LEU A 765 5.51 -1.57 53.01
N ASN A 766 6.18 -2.47 52.30
CA ASN A 766 6.95 -2.16 51.08
C ASN A 766 6.08 -2.49 49.87
N ILE A 767 6.03 -1.58 48.89
CA ILE A 767 5.23 -1.76 47.69
C ILE A 767 6.15 -2.20 46.55
N ASN A 768 5.90 -3.39 46.04
CA ASN A 768 6.58 -3.99 44.90
C ASN A 768 5.62 -3.96 43.70
N PHE A 769 6.16 -4.00 42.48
CA PHE A 769 5.35 -4.22 41.29
C PHE A 769 6.10 -5.06 40.27
N GLU A 770 5.36 -5.93 39.58
CA GLU A 770 5.85 -6.70 38.44
C GLU A 770 5.30 -6.07 37.17
N ASN A 771 6.19 -5.82 36.21
CA ASN A 771 5.87 -5.05 35.02
C ASN A 771 6.78 -5.41 33.85
N HIS A 772 6.20 -5.47 32.65
CA HIS A 772 6.95 -5.61 31.39
C HIS A 772 7.38 -4.24 30.81
N TYR A 773 6.83 -3.13 31.32
CA TYR A 773 7.16 -1.76 30.96
C TYR A 773 8.22 -1.20 31.94
N ASN A 774 9.51 -1.35 31.61
CA ASN A 774 10.69 -1.09 32.48
C ASN A 774 10.89 0.37 32.99
N LYS A 775 9.88 1.24 32.94
CA LYS A 775 10.02 2.70 33.02
C LYS A 775 9.13 3.41 34.06
N ILE A 776 8.17 2.71 34.66
CA ILE A 776 7.20 3.32 35.59
C ILE A 776 7.84 3.62 36.94
N LYS A 777 7.71 4.87 37.42
CA LYS A 777 8.10 5.29 38.77
C LYS A 777 6.98 5.05 39.79
N PHE A 778 7.37 4.93 41.05
CA PHE A 778 6.44 4.86 42.18
C PHE A 778 6.70 6.05 43.11
N GLU A 779 5.67 6.82 43.47
CA GLU A 779 5.86 8.03 44.31
C GLU A 779 6.10 7.69 45.80
N LEU A 780 5.56 6.56 46.26
CA LEU A 780 5.55 6.15 47.68
C LEU A 780 5.94 4.68 47.83
N ASN A 781 7.24 4.41 47.98
CA ASN A 781 7.76 3.03 48.02
C ASN A 781 7.37 2.26 49.29
N SER A 782 6.99 2.96 50.36
CA SER A 782 6.58 2.34 51.62
C SER A 782 5.54 3.13 52.41
N ILE A 783 4.72 2.41 53.18
CA ILE A 783 3.64 2.94 54.04
C ILE A 783 3.87 2.45 55.47
N ASN A 784 3.74 3.35 56.45
CA ASN A 784 3.88 3.01 57.87
C ASN A 784 2.52 2.67 58.48
N VAL A 785 2.47 1.53 59.17
CA VAL A 785 1.26 0.99 59.80
C VAL A 785 1.57 0.68 61.27
N THR A 786 0.86 1.34 62.18
CA THR A 786 0.90 1.07 63.61
C THR A 786 -0.19 0.09 63.95
N ILE A 787 0.17 -1.09 64.48
CA ILE A 787 -0.80 -2.07 64.96
C ILE A 787 -1.14 -1.80 66.42
N ASN A 788 -2.41 -1.52 66.69
CA ASN A 788 -2.97 -1.29 68.03
C ASN A 788 -3.54 -2.58 68.64
N THR A 789 -3.80 -2.54 69.96
CA THR A 789 -4.50 -3.61 70.70
C THR A 789 -5.99 -3.67 70.37
N CYS A 790 -6.61 -4.83 70.60
CA CYS A 790 -8.04 -5.06 70.30
C CYS A 790 -8.97 -4.27 71.24
N ASN A 791 -10.20 -3.96 70.81
CA ASN A 791 -11.22 -3.36 71.67
C ASN A 791 -11.83 -4.40 72.64
N THR A 792 -12.40 -3.93 73.75
CA THR A 792 -13.09 -4.75 74.78
C THR A 792 -14.24 -5.61 74.28
N ASN A 793 -14.79 -5.32 73.10
CA ASN A 793 -15.95 -6.01 72.52
C ASN A 793 -15.56 -6.95 71.37
N GLN A 794 -14.25 -7.13 71.12
CA GLN A 794 -13.70 -8.00 70.09
C GLN A 794 -12.93 -9.16 70.76
N ILE A 795 -12.95 -10.34 70.15
CA ILE A 795 -12.21 -11.49 70.67
C ILE A 795 -10.75 -11.33 70.29
N ASN A 796 -9.91 -11.27 71.32
CA ASN A 796 -8.46 -11.25 71.22
C ASN A 796 -7.94 -12.67 71.46
N TYR A 797 -7.28 -13.26 70.46
CA TYR A 797 -6.61 -14.56 70.61
C TYR A 797 -5.29 -14.60 69.85
N ILE A 798 -4.35 -15.43 70.31
CA ILE A 798 -3.00 -15.54 69.71
C ILE A 798 -2.89 -16.86 68.97
N LYS A 799 -2.56 -16.81 67.68
CA LYS A 799 -2.37 -17.99 66.82
C LYS A 799 -1.00 -17.91 66.18
N ASN A 800 -0.16 -18.94 66.39
CA ASN A 800 1.21 -19.00 65.87
C ASN A 800 2.10 -17.78 66.24
N ASN A 801 1.99 -17.26 67.47
CA ASN A 801 2.61 -16.00 67.93
C ASN A 801 2.17 -14.72 67.21
N ILE A 802 1.03 -14.73 66.51
CA ILE A 802 0.39 -13.56 65.90
C ILE A 802 -0.89 -13.23 66.67
N LEU A 803 -1.07 -11.97 67.05
CA LEU A 803 -2.31 -11.42 67.60
C LEU A 803 -3.42 -11.45 66.53
N TYR A 804 -4.63 -11.88 66.88
CA TYR A 804 -5.82 -11.75 66.03
C TYR A 804 -6.89 -10.96 66.81
N CYS A 805 -7.36 -9.83 66.23
CA CYS A 805 -8.52 -9.10 66.73
C CYS A 805 -9.71 -9.41 65.83
N GLU A 806 -10.60 -10.32 66.27
CA GLU A 806 -11.77 -10.71 65.48
C GLU A 806 -13.07 -10.27 66.13
N ASN A 807 -14.06 -9.93 65.31
CA ASN A 807 -15.44 -9.79 65.78
C ASN A 807 -16.00 -11.20 66.11
N PRO A 808 -16.88 -11.33 67.11
CA PRO A 808 -17.47 -12.61 67.49
C PRO A 808 -18.13 -13.33 66.30
N ILE A 809 -17.75 -14.59 66.06
CA ILE A 809 -18.38 -15.48 65.10
C ILE A 809 -19.73 -15.91 65.67
N CYS A 810 -20.79 -15.35 65.09
CA CYS A 810 -22.17 -15.66 65.44
C CYS A 810 -22.59 -16.99 64.80
N ASN A 811 -23.57 -17.66 65.39
CA ASN A 811 -24.23 -18.83 64.77
C ASN A 811 -24.73 -18.46 63.36
N GLU A 812 -24.46 -19.28 62.34
CA GLU A 812 -24.85 -18.99 60.94
C GLU A 812 -26.35 -18.69 60.76
N LYS A 813 -27.19 -19.17 61.68
CA LYS A 813 -28.63 -18.89 61.67
C LYS A 813 -28.96 -17.43 62.00
N CYS A 814 -28.07 -16.72 62.71
CA CYS A 814 -28.22 -15.33 63.17
C CYS A 814 -28.13 -14.35 62.00
N ASN A 815 -29.25 -13.71 61.66
CA ASN A 815 -29.28 -12.73 60.58
C ASN A 815 -28.81 -11.34 61.06
N LEU A 816 -27.56 -10.99 60.77
CA LEU A 816 -26.93 -9.72 61.14
C LEU A 816 -27.57 -8.46 60.51
N ASN A 817 -28.48 -8.60 59.54
CA ASN A 817 -29.28 -7.49 59.00
C ASN A 817 -30.59 -7.25 59.77
N SER A 818 -30.94 -8.17 60.67
CA SER A 818 -32.13 -8.12 61.53
C SER A 818 -31.78 -8.47 62.97
N GLY A 819 -30.54 -8.22 63.39
CA GLY A 819 -30.04 -8.40 64.75
C GLY A 819 -28.54 -8.13 64.89
N GLU A 820 -28.06 -8.05 66.14
CA GLU A 820 -26.66 -7.80 66.51
C GLU A 820 -26.14 -8.88 67.48
N CYS A 821 -24.82 -9.00 67.63
CA CYS A 821 -24.16 -10.18 68.19
C CYS A 821 -22.98 -9.83 69.11
N PHE A 822 -22.88 -10.51 70.27
CA PHE A 822 -21.97 -10.15 71.37
C PHE A 822 -21.15 -11.37 71.87
N PRO A 823 -19.89 -11.16 72.34
CA PRO A 823 -19.10 -12.22 72.96
C PRO A 823 -19.55 -12.47 74.40
N LYS A 824 -19.66 -13.74 74.80
CA LYS A 824 -20.16 -14.12 76.12
C LYS A 824 -19.09 -14.06 77.22
N TYR A 825 -17.81 -14.09 76.84
CA TYR A 825 -16.65 -14.02 77.73
C TYR A 825 -15.50 -13.26 77.04
N ASN A 826 -14.69 -12.54 77.81
CA ASN A 826 -13.47 -11.89 77.30
C ASN A 826 -12.29 -12.88 77.30
N ASN A 827 -11.55 -12.92 76.17
CA ASN A 827 -10.46 -13.85 75.84
C ASN A 827 -10.86 -15.34 75.77
N THR A 828 -11.02 -15.85 74.55
CA THR A 828 -11.15 -17.29 74.25
C THR A 828 -10.05 -17.72 73.29
N GLU A 829 -9.52 -18.95 73.42
CA GLU A 829 -8.45 -19.46 72.52
C GLU A 829 -8.90 -19.62 71.06
N LYS A 830 -10.22 -19.67 70.84
CA LYS A 830 -10.85 -19.74 69.53
C LYS A 830 -12.11 -18.89 69.53
N ASN A 831 -12.34 -18.20 68.43
CA ASN A 831 -13.60 -17.53 68.12
C ASN A 831 -14.56 -18.57 67.52
N THR A 832 -15.60 -19.00 68.25
CA THR A 832 -16.54 -20.04 67.78
C THR A 832 -18.00 -19.65 67.99
N ILE A 833 -18.89 -20.30 67.25
CA ILE A 833 -20.35 -20.10 67.30
C ILE A 833 -20.91 -20.26 68.73
N GLU A 834 -20.29 -21.11 69.54
CA GLU A 834 -20.77 -21.50 70.88
C GLU A 834 -20.45 -20.45 71.95
N THR A 835 -19.52 -19.52 71.69
CA THR A 835 -19.07 -18.51 72.66
C THR A 835 -19.76 -17.15 72.53
N ASN A 836 -20.71 -16.99 71.58
CA ASN A 836 -21.28 -15.71 71.17
C ASN A 836 -22.83 -15.78 71.05
N GLU A 837 -23.54 -14.68 71.32
CA GLU A 837 -25.03 -14.63 71.32
C GLU A 837 -25.61 -13.57 70.37
N CYS A 838 -26.90 -13.70 69.99
CA CYS A 838 -27.57 -12.94 68.92
C CYS A 838 -28.93 -12.35 69.37
N ARG A 839 -29.25 -11.09 69.01
CA ARG A 839 -30.47 -10.35 69.43
C ARG A 839 -31.10 -9.58 68.26
N CYS A 840 -32.44 -9.65 68.09
CA CYS A 840 -33.14 -9.21 66.86
C CYS A 840 -33.61 -7.74 66.78
N PHE A 841 -33.87 -7.27 65.56
CA PHE A 841 -34.54 -6.01 65.20
C PHE A 841 -36.01 -6.23 64.76
N ASP A 842 -36.84 -5.19 64.85
CA ASP A 842 -38.27 -5.25 64.55
C ASP A 842 -38.59 -5.65 63.08
N GLY A 843 -39.67 -6.42 62.91
CA GLY A 843 -40.14 -6.93 61.62
C GLY A 843 -39.64 -8.34 61.24
N TYR A 844 -38.90 -9.00 62.13
CA TYR A 844 -38.42 -10.39 62.00
C TYR A 844 -38.71 -11.17 63.28
N LYS A 845 -38.80 -12.51 63.21
CA LYS A 845 -38.98 -13.37 64.39
C LYS A 845 -38.13 -14.65 64.36
N GLY A 846 -38.13 -15.37 65.48
CA GLY A 846 -37.36 -16.60 65.70
C GLY A 846 -36.06 -16.37 66.49
N THR A 847 -35.51 -17.44 67.09
CA THR A 847 -34.30 -17.41 67.95
C THR A 847 -33.01 -16.94 67.27
N PHE A 848 -33.06 -16.74 65.95
CA PHE A 848 -31.95 -16.24 65.15
C PHE A 848 -32.39 -15.18 64.12
N CYS A 849 -33.55 -14.54 64.36
CA CYS A 849 -34.03 -13.39 63.59
C CYS A 849 -34.30 -13.66 62.09
N SER A 850 -34.51 -14.91 61.70
CA SER A 850 -34.46 -15.37 60.31
C SER A 850 -35.84 -15.49 59.63
N GLU A 851 -36.96 -15.38 60.35
CA GLU A 851 -38.29 -15.50 59.75
C GLU A 851 -38.78 -14.17 59.17
N ARG A 852 -38.77 -14.09 57.84
CA ARG A 852 -39.44 -13.07 57.02
C ARG A 852 -40.47 -13.74 56.09
N ILE A 853 -41.55 -13.05 55.75
CA ILE A 853 -42.71 -13.64 55.07
C ILE A 853 -42.49 -13.73 53.54
N VAL A 854 -42.53 -14.96 52.98
CA VAL A 854 -42.65 -15.32 51.51
C VAL A 854 -41.40 -15.06 50.62
N ILE A 855 -40.91 -15.91 49.68
CA ILE A 855 -41.10 -17.34 49.24
C ILE A 855 -39.80 -17.81 48.53
N GLU A 856 -39.54 -19.13 48.39
CA GLU A 856 -38.37 -19.67 47.64
C GLU A 856 -38.69 -20.74 46.56
N SER A 857 -38.09 -20.64 45.36
CA SER A 857 -38.06 -21.76 44.38
C SER A 857 -36.89 -21.78 43.37
N VAL A 858 -36.15 -20.68 43.20
CA VAL A 858 -35.11 -20.53 42.14
C VAL A 858 -33.76 -21.23 42.47
N ASN A 859 -33.52 -21.61 43.74
CA ASN A 859 -32.20 -21.98 44.25
C ASN A 859 -31.77 -23.46 44.09
N LYS A 860 -32.46 -24.30 43.30
CA LYS A 860 -32.11 -25.73 43.16
C LYS A 860 -30.84 -25.98 42.34
N ARG A 861 -29.93 -26.82 42.85
CA ARG A 861 -28.57 -27.01 42.30
C ARG A 861 -28.58 -27.46 40.84
N VAL A 862 -29.34 -28.49 40.49
CA VAL A 862 -29.41 -29.01 39.11
C VAL A 862 -29.74 -27.94 38.06
N ILE A 863 -30.61 -26.98 38.38
CA ILE A 863 -30.99 -25.87 37.48
C ILE A 863 -29.84 -24.85 37.35
N LYS A 864 -29.17 -24.54 38.47
CA LYS A 864 -28.02 -23.63 38.52
C LYS A 864 -26.84 -24.14 37.69
N GLU A 865 -26.46 -25.41 37.88
CA GLU A 865 -25.28 -26.03 37.25
C GLU A 865 -25.48 -26.31 35.75
N THR A 866 -26.68 -26.70 35.33
CA THR A 866 -26.97 -26.92 33.89
C THR A 866 -27.17 -25.59 33.14
N GLY A 867 -27.68 -24.57 33.83
CA GLY A 867 -27.71 -23.17 33.40
C GLY A 867 -29.12 -22.66 33.09
N PHE A 868 -29.75 -22.02 34.09
CA PHE A 868 -31.11 -21.45 34.05
C PHE A 868 -31.51 -20.76 32.73
N TYR A 869 -30.70 -19.82 32.23
CA TYR A 869 -31.01 -19.08 30.99
C TYR A 869 -31.07 -19.99 29.74
N LYS A 870 -30.33 -21.10 29.71
CA LYS A 870 -30.40 -22.06 28.59
C LYS A 870 -31.75 -22.74 28.56
N HIS A 871 -32.28 -23.13 29.72
CA HIS A 871 -33.61 -23.71 29.86
C HIS A 871 -34.69 -22.73 29.44
N ILE A 872 -34.61 -21.46 29.86
CA ILE A 872 -35.55 -20.43 29.40
C ILE A 872 -35.49 -20.27 27.87
N ILE A 873 -34.31 -20.12 27.28
CA ILE A 873 -34.16 -19.93 25.83
C ILE A 873 -34.68 -21.16 25.06
N TYR A 874 -34.42 -22.36 25.57
CA TYR A 874 -34.95 -23.59 24.99
C TYR A 874 -36.49 -23.62 25.06
N SER A 875 -37.07 -23.36 26.25
CA SER A 875 -38.53 -23.31 26.45
C SER A 875 -39.20 -22.26 25.57
N VAL A 876 -38.60 -21.06 25.44
CA VAL A 876 -39.08 -20.00 24.54
C VAL A 876 -39.02 -20.48 23.09
N GLY A 877 -37.93 -21.14 22.68
CA GLY A 877 -37.83 -21.74 21.35
C GLY A 877 -38.94 -22.75 21.07
N THR A 878 -39.22 -23.66 22.01
CA THR A 878 -40.32 -24.64 21.90
C THR A 878 -41.69 -23.96 21.86
N ILE A 879 -41.93 -22.95 22.71
CA ILE A 879 -43.17 -22.17 22.73
C ILE A 879 -43.39 -21.43 21.41
N LEU A 880 -42.34 -20.85 20.79
CA LEU A 880 -42.45 -20.17 19.51
C LEU A 880 -42.81 -21.13 18.36
N ILE A 881 -42.28 -22.35 18.36
CA ILE A 881 -42.67 -23.39 17.39
C ILE A 881 -44.13 -23.82 17.60
N PHE A 882 -44.57 -24.01 18.85
CA PHE A 882 -45.99 -24.30 19.12
C PHE A 882 -46.91 -23.12 18.81
N LEU A 883 -46.46 -21.87 18.97
CA LEU A 883 -47.19 -20.69 18.52
C LEU A 883 -47.29 -20.63 17.00
N SER A 884 -46.28 -21.09 16.27
CA SER A 884 -46.28 -21.11 14.80
C SER A 884 -47.41 -22.00 14.24
N SER A 885 -47.67 -23.17 14.84
CA SER A 885 -48.68 -24.11 14.34
C SER A 885 -50.11 -23.56 14.42
N PHE A 886 -50.43 -22.66 15.36
CA PHE A 886 -51.72 -21.93 15.37
C PHE A 886 -51.93 -21.07 14.11
N PHE A 887 -50.86 -20.65 13.45
CA PHE A 887 -50.89 -19.88 12.21
C PHE A 887 -50.69 -20.73 10.95
N GLY A 888 -50.59 -22.06 11.09
CA GLY A 888 -50.42 -23.00 9.96
C GLY A 888 -51.61 -23.06 9.01
N VAL A 889 -52.83 -22.77 9.49
CA VAL A 889 -54.02 -22.61 8.64
C VAL A 889 -54.04 -21.19 8.07
N TYR A 890 -53.31 -20.99 6.98
CA TYR A 890 -53.11 -19.67 6.37
C TYR A 890 -54.44 -19.05 5.92
N LYS A 891 -54.82 -17.91 6.52
CA LYS A 891 -55.96 -17.09 6.06
C LYS A 891 -55.54 -16.00 5.08
N ASN A 892 -54.28 -15.55 5.15
CA ASN A 892 -53.67 -14.54 4.30
C ASN A 892 -52.14 -14.61 4.43
N TYR A 893 -51.43 -13.77 3.69
CA TYR A 893 -49.96 -13.68 3.73
C TYR A 893 -49.40 -13.40 5.14
N PHE A 894 -50.03 -12.53 5.92
CA PHE A 894 -49.55 -12.18 7.26
C PHE A 894 -49.48 -13.41 8.18
N PHE A 895 -50.48 -14.28 8.16
CA PHE A 895 -50.44 -15.53 8.93
C PHE A 895 -49.41 -16.53 8.39
N CYS A 896 -49.23 -16.60 7.06
CA CYS A 896 -48.16 -17.37 6.40
C CYS A 896 -46.75 -16.90 6.84
N ALA A 897 -46.50 -15.60 6.82
CA ALA A 897 -45.25 -14.99 7.30
C ALA A 897 -45.04 -15.19 8.81
N LEU A 898 -46.10 -15.08 9.62
CA LEU A 898 -46.01 -15.27 11.07
C LEU A 898 -45.69 -16.72 11.46
N ASN A 899 -46.31 -17.72 10.81
CA ASN A 899 -45.90 -19.12 10.97
C ASN A 899 -44.42 -19.31 10.61
N PHE A 900 -43.99 -18.78 9.46
CA PHE A 900 -42.63 -18.91 8.95
C PHE A 900 -41.57 -18.29 9.89
N ILE A 901 -41.78 -17.06 10.38
CA ILE A 901 -40.85 -16.43 11.35
C ILE A 901 -40.79 -17.26 12.64
N LEU A 902 -41.94 -17.54 13.26
CA LEU A 902 -41.98 -18.14 14.59
C LEU A 902 -41.38 -19.55 14.59
N TYR A 903 -41.64 -20.34 13.54
CA TYR A 903 -41.04 -21.66 13.35
C TYR A 903 -39.52 -21.57 13.27
N HIS A 904 -38.96 -20.80 12.32
CA HIS A 904 -37.52 -20.77 12.08
C HIS A 904 -36.73 -20.09 13.21
N TYR A 905 -37.32 -19.10 13.87
CA TYR A 905 -36.70 -18.43 15.02
C TYR A 905 -36.66 -19.34 16.26
N GLY A 906 -37.78 -20.01 16.58
CA GLY A 906 -37.85 -20.96 17.68
C GLY A 906 -36.90 -22.16 17.48
N LEU A 907 -36.81 -22.66 16.25
CA LEU A 907 -35.89 -23.72 15.83
C LEU A 907 -34.43 -23.31 16.02
N PHE A 908 -34.04 -22.11 15.58
CA PHE A 908 -32.66 -21.64 15.75
C PHE A 908 -32.29 -21.46 17.22
N LEU A 909 -33.22 -21.03 18.09
CA LEU A 909 -32.99 -20.96 19.54
C LEU A 909 -32.74 -22.34 20.16
N ILE A 910 -33.57 -23.34 19.82
CA ILE A 910 -33.39 -24.74 20.27
C ILE A 910 -32.03 -25.28 19.79
N TYR A 911 -31.73 -25.14 18.50
CA TYR A 911 -30.45 -25.57 17.93
C TYR A 911 -29.25 -24.92 18.62
N SER A 912 -29.32 -23.60 18.85
CA SER A 912 -28.28 -22.84 19.54
C SER A 912 -27.99 -23.38 20.93
N VAL A 913 -29.03 -23.61 21.75
CA VAL A 913 -28.88 -24.16 23.10
C VAL A 913 -28.27 -25.57 23.05
N ILE A 914 -28.72 -26.43 22.13
CA ILE A 914 -28.21 -27.79 21.98
C ILE A 914 -26.72 -27.78 21.58
N ILE A 915 -26.33 -27.05 20.53
CA ILE A 915 -24.93 -27.04 20.05
C ILE A 915 -23.97 -26.47 21.11
N ILE A 916 -24.42 -25.49 21.91
CA ILE A 916 -23.68 -24.93 23.05
C ILE A 916 -23.47 -26.00 24.14
N ILE A 917 -24.51 -26.76 24.49
CA ILE A 917 -24.45 -27.80 25.52
C ILE A 917 -23.52 -28.94 25.08
N TYR A 918 -23.62 -29.39 23.83
CA TYR A 918 -22.69 -30.36 23.25
C TYR A 918 -21.25 -29.84 23.25
N GLN A 919 -21.01 -28.61 22.81
CA GLN A 919 -19.64 -28.07 22.76
C GLN A 919 -19.03 -27.94 24.16
N LEU A 920 -19.78 -27.47 25.16
CA LEU A 920 -19.32 -27.38 26.54
C LEU A 920 -18.89 -28.74 27.10
N ASN A 921 -19.65 -29.79 26.83
CA ASN A 921 -19.38 -31.12 27.38
C ASN A 921 -18.33 -31.90 26.58
N ILE A 922 -18.12 -31.59 25.29
CA ILE A 922 -16.97 -32.09 24.52
C ILE A 922 -15.67 -31.39 24.94
N ALA A 923 -15.75 -30.08 25.24
CA ALA A 923 -14.59 -29.26 25.58
C ALA A 923 -14.02 -29.56 26.97
N LEU A 924 -14.88 -29.96 27.91
CA LEU A 924 -14.52 -30.26 29.29
C LEU A 924 -14.46 -31.76 29.56
N GLY A 925 -15.49 -32.51 29.12
CA GLY A 925 -15.62 -33.94 29.33
C GLY A 925 -14.50 -34.77 28.68
N ILE A 926 -14.31 -35.99 29.16
CA ILE A 926 -13.05 -36.72 29.00
C ILE A 926 -13.31 -38.10 28.42
N ASP A 927 -12.61 -38.42 27.33
CA ASP A 927 -12.71 -39.71 26.64
C ASP A 927 -11.67 -40.70 27.21
N PRO A 928 -12.09 -41.77 27.92
CA PRO A 928 -11.16 -42.72 28.54
C PRO A 928 -10.32 -43.51 27.52
N ILE A 929 -10.80 -43.67 26.28
CA ILE A 929 -10.12 -44.48 25.26
C ILE A 929 -8.99 -43.69 24.59
N ASN A 930 -9.28 -42.47 24.10
CA ASN A 930 -8.32 -41.69 23.31
C ASN A 930 -7.19 -41.06 24.14
N ASN A 931 -7.40 -40.77 25.43
CA ASN A 931 -6.38 -40.13 26.26
C ASN A 931 -5.13 -41.02 26.50
N ASN A 932 -5.27 -42.34 26.43
CA ASN A 932 -4.16 -43.27 26.63
C ASN A 932 -3.21 -43.37 25.42
N ILE A 933 -3.66 -43.00 24.22
CA ILE A 933 -2.89 -43.16 22.97
C ILE A 933 -2.01 -41.93 22.68
N LYS A 934 -2.47 -40.71 23.00
CA LYS A 934 -1.73 -39.48 22.68
C LYS A 934 -0.41 -39.28 23.43
N TYR A 935 -0.25 -39.89 24.60
CA TYR A 935 0.96 -39.74 25.41
C TYR A 935 2.07 -40.74 25.09
N SER A 936 1.79 -41.84 24.39
CA SER A 936 2.84 -42.80 23.98
C SER A 936 3.63 -42.34 22.75
N GLN A 937 3.01 -41.58 21.83
CA GLN A 937 3.65 -41.14 20.59
C GLN A 937 4.64 -39.96 20.75
N ASN A 938 4.50 -39.15 21.80
CA ASN A 938 5.36 -37.97 22.02
C ASN A 938 6.72 -38.28 22.71
N ARG A 939 7.16 -39.55 22.75
CA ARG A 939 8.45 -39.95 23.35
C ARG A 939 9.52 -40.42 22.36
N THR A 940 9.23 -40.47 21.05
CA THR A 940 10.11 -41.10 20.06
C THR A 940 10.51 -40.15 18.92
N SER A 941 11.21 -39.05 19.25
CA SER A 941 12.06 -38.30 18.31
C SER A 941 12.88 -37.21 19.03
N PHE A 942 13.94 -37.60 19.74
CA PHE A 942 15.10 -36.73 19.96
C PHE A 942 16.33 -37.58 19.68
N SER A 943 16.87 -37.43 18.47
CA SER A 943 18.03 -38.15 17.98
C SER A 943 19.31 -37.47 18.44
N GLU A 944 20.27 -38.30 18.88
CA GLU A 944 21.65 -37.93 19.12
C GLU A 944 22.33 -37.46 17.81
N ASN A 945 23.19 -36.45 17.88
CA ASN A 945 24.53 -36.41 17.26
C ASN A 945 25.25 -35.06 17.48
N ASP A 946 26.57 -35.10 17.33
CA ASP A 946 27.57 -34.01 17.30
C ASP A 946 27.82 -33.29 18.65
N VAL A 947 28.83 -33.61 19.48
CA VAL A 947 30.31 -33.73 19.34
C VAL A 947 31.02 -32.57 20.07
N SER A 948 31.54 -32.92 21.26
CA SER A 948 32.85 -32.58 21.89
C SER A 948 33.34 -31.11 21.99
N GLU A 949 34.25 -30.71 22.89
CA GLU A 949 35.01 -31.44 23.93
C GLU A 949 35.43 -30.50 25.09
N ASP A 950 35.88 -31.11 26.17
CA ASP A 950 36.43 -30.55 27.41
C ASP A 950 37.38 -29.34 27.28
N ASN A 951 37.25 -28.32 28.16
CA ASN A 951 38.43 -27.61 28.73
C ASN A 951 38.23 -26.60 29.90
N TYR A 952 37.15 -26.61 30.70
CA TYR A 952 36.97 -25.56 31.75
C TYR A 952 36.53 -25.98 33.16
N ILE A 953 36.73 -27.25 33.56
CA ILE A 953 36.48 -27.70 34.96
C ILE A 953 37.68 -28.49 35.50
N LYS A 954 38.86 -27.85 35.60
CA LYS A 954 40.03 -28.49 36.24
C LYS A 954 41.00 -27.56 36.99
N ASN A 955 40.58 -26.33 37.27
CA ASN A 955 41.27 -25.43 38.20
C ASN A 955 40.22 -24.67 39.04
N ILE A 956 40.63 -24.21 40.23
CA ILE A 956 39.75 -23.65 41.29
C ILE A 956 38.91 -24.72 42.01
N ASN A 957 39.59 -25.76 42.49
CA ASN A 957 39.21 -26.44 43.72
C ASN A 957 40.50 -26.87 44.44
N ASN A 958 41.09 -25.92 45.19
CA ASN A 958 41.97 -26.14 46.35
C ASN A 958 42.54 -24.80 46.85
N ASN A 959 41.80 -24.14 47.74
CA ASN A 959 42.37 -23.61 48.97
C ASN A 959 41.25 -23.35 50.00
N ILE A 960 41.49 -23.84 51.22
CA ILE A 960 40.53 -23.90 52.31
C ILE A 960 40.70 -22.66 53.21
N SER A 961 39.61 -22.00 53.59
CA SER A 961 39.33 -21.69 55.01
C SER A 961 37.96 -21.02 55.23
N THR A 962 37.17 -21.63 56.11
CA THR A 962 36.22 -21.02 57.07
C THR A 962 35.34 -19.83 56.63
N GLU A 963 34.05 -20.10 56.38
CA GLU A 963 32.99 -19.68 57.31
C GLU A 963 31.67 -20.45 57.05
N ASN A 964 30.82 -20.55 58.08
CA ASN A 964 29.58 -21.33 58.05
C ASN A 964 28.40 -20.51 57.49
N HIS A 965 27.55 -21.10 56.63
CA HIS A 965 26.10 -21.19 56.90
C HIS A 965 25.30 -22.07 55.92
N ASN A 966 24.49 -22.94 56.52
CA ASN A 966 23.34 -23.73 56.03
C ASN A 966 22.87 -23.59 54.56
N ILE A 967 22.97 -24.69 53.82
CA ILE A 967 22.22 -24.97 52.58
C ILE A 967 21.08 -25.95 52.90
N SER A 968 19.81 -25.52 52.79
CA SER A 968 18.67 -26.45 52.80
C SER A 968 17.37 -25.94 52.13
N GLU A 969 17.47 -25.25 51.00
CA GLU A 969 16.33 -25.16 50.06
C GLU A 969 16.62 -25.94 48.76
N ARG A 970 16.00 -27.12 48.63
CA ARG A 970 15.63 -27.69 47.34
C ARG A 970 14.11 -27.72 47.23
N LYS A 971 13.53 -26.56 46.89
CA LYS A 971 12.15 -26.51 46.41
C LYS A 971 12.04 -27.36 45.16
N LEU A 972 11.36 -28.50 45.27
CA LEU A 972 11.01 -29.34 44.14
C LEU A 972 9.96 -28.60 43.30
N HIS A 973 10.41 -27.75 42.37
CA HIS A 973 9.52 -27.06 41.44
C HIS A 973 8.86 -28.10 40.53
N LEU A 974 7.65 -28.53 40.94
CA LEU A 974 6.71 -29.22 40.07
C LEU A 974 6.37 -28.27 38.92
N THR A 975 7.00 -28.50 37.77
CA THR A 975 6.64 -27.92 36.48
C THR A 975 5.27 -28.46 36.08
N ILE A 976 4.20 -27.84 36.63
CA ILE A 976 2.82 -28.06 36.21
C ILE A 976 2.79 -27.85 34.70
N ASN A 977 2.46 -28.93 33.99
CA ASN A 977 2.63 -29.04 32.54
C ASN A 977 1.73 -28.02 31.83
N THR A 978 2.31 -26.88 31.44
CA THR A 978 1.63 -25.71 30.85
C THR A 978 0.77 -26.07 29.64
N ASN A 979 1.11 -27.16 28.96
CA ASN A 979 0.36 -27.75 27.85
C ASN A 979 -1.09 -28.12 28.21
N ASN A 980 -1.37 -28.62 29.42
CA ASN A 980 -2.74 -29.00 29.82
C ASN A 980 -3.62 -27.77 30.10
N ILE A 981 -3.03 -26.74 30.70
CA ILE A 981 -3.68 -25.44 30.93
C ILE A 981 -3.96 -24.75 29.58
N ASN A 982 -2.99 -24.76 28.66
CA ASN A 982 -3.16 -24.24 27.30
C ASN A 982 -4.22 -25.00 26.49
N TYR A 983 -4.34 -26.32 26.65
CA TYR A 983 -5.40 -27.11 26.02
C TYR A 983 -6.80 -26.72 26.54
N LEU A 984 -6.94 -26.57 27.86
CA LEU A 984 -8.18 -26.09 28.48
C LEU A 984 -8.55 -24.68 27.99
N PHE A 985 -7.58 -23.75 27.96
CA PHE A 985 -7.81 -22.39 27.43
C PHE A 985 -8.21 -22.39 25.95
N LYS A 986 -7.57 -23.21 25.11
CA LYS A 986 -7.93 -23.37 23.69
C LYS A 986 -9.37 -23.82 23.52
N ASN A 987 -9.82 -24.78 24.34
CA ASN A 987 -11.20 -25.25 24.35
C ASN A 987 -12.19 -24.16 24.84
N ILE A 988 -11.83 -23.38 25.87
CA ILE A 988 -12.63 -22.25 26.36
C ILE A 988 -12.74 -21.13 25.32
N MET A 989 -11.65 -20.79 24.63
CA MET A 989 -11.67 -19.81 23.53
C MET A 989 -12.52 -20.30 22.37
N ALA A 990 -12.45 -21.59 22.01
CA ALA A 990 -13.32 -22.18 20.99
C ALA A 990 -14.81 -22.11 21.37
N ILE A 991 -15.18 -22.31 22.64
CA ILE A 991 -16.54 -22.13 23.13
C ILE A 991 -16.98 -20.65 23.02
N LYS A 992 -16.15 -19.69 23.45
CA LYS A 992 -16.47 -18.25 23.38
C LYS A 992 -16.61 -17.77 21.93
N SER A 993 -15.72 -18.25 21.05
CA SER A 993 -15.82 -18.04 19.60
C SER A 993 -17.14 -18.61 19.05
N LEU A 994 -17.53 -19.83 19.45
CA LEU A 994 -18.81 -20.41 19.06
C LEU A 994 -20.02 -19.60 19.54
N TYR A 995 -20.03 -19.07 20.77
CA TYR A 995 -21.10 -18.16 21.23
C TYR A 995 -21.18 -16.90 20.37
N SER A 996 -20.04 -16.29 20.03
CA SER A 996 -19.99 -15.11 19.16
C SER A 996 -20.48 -15.43 17.74
N LEU A 997 -20.09 -16.59 17.21
CA LEU A 997 -20.51 -17.07 15.89
C LEU A 997 -22.02 -17.32 15.84
N ILE A 998 -22.58 -18.01 16.83
CA ILE A 998 -24.02 -18.26 16.94
C ILE A 998 -24.79 -16.93 17.01
N LEU A 999 -24.31 -15.97 17.80
CA LEU A 999 -24.94 -14.64 17.88
C LEU A 999 -24.87 -13.88 16.54
N SER A 1000 -23.76 -13.96 15.80
CA SER A 1000 -23.68 -13.36 14.46
C SER A 1000 -24.59 -14.07 13.45
N CYS A 1001 -24.62 -15.40 13.43
CA CYS A 1001 -25.50 -16.18 12.57
C CYS A 1001 -26.98 -15.92 12.86
N TYR A 1002 -27.33 -15.65 14.13
CA TYR A 1002 -28.68 -15.28 14.53
C TYR A 1002 -29.13 -13.94 13.94
N VAL A 1003 -28.29 -12.90 14.07
CA VAL A 1003 -28.57 -11.57 13.49
C VAL A 1003 -28.69 -11.67 11.97
N VAL A 1004 -27.79 -12.42 11.32
CA VAL A 1004 -27.85 -12.67 9.87
C VAL A 1004 -29.13 -13.43 9.48
N LEU A 1005 -29.53 -14.46 10.24
CA LEU A 1005 -30.76 -15.21 9.97
C LEU A 1005 -32.01 -14.32 10.11
N ILE A 1006 -32.07 -13.45 11.12
CA ILE A 1006 -33.17 -12.48 11.28
C ILE A 1006 -33.26 -11.58 10.05
N ILE A 1007 -32.13 -11.03 9.59
CA ILE A 1007 -32.07 -10.17 8.40
C ILE A 1007 -32.54 -10.94 7.15
N ILE A 1008 -32.08 -12.18 6.95
CA ILE A 1008 -32.48 -13.02 5.81
C ILE A 1008 -33.99 -13.32 5.84
N LEU A 1009 -34.55 -13.71 7.00
CA LEU A 1009 -35.98 -13.97 7.15
C LEU A 1009 -36.81 -12.72 6.88
N VAL A 1010 -36.40 -11.56 7.40
CA VAL A 1010 -37.05 -10.27 7.12
C VAL A 1010 -36.99 -9.93 5.62
N ILE A 1011 -35.85 -10.11 4.95
CA ILE A 1011 -35.71 -9.86 3.50
C ILE A 1011 -36.61 -10.79 2.69
N ILE A 1012 -36.65 -12.09 2.98
CA ILE A 1012 -37.52 -13.05 2.26
C ILE A 1012 -39.00 -12.62 2.37
N ILE A 1013 -39.42 -12.17 3.56
CA ILE A 1013 -40.79 -11.76 3.84
C ILE A 1013 -41.12 -10.40 3.22
N THR A 1014 -40.22 -9.42 3.26
CA THR A 1014 -40.48 -8.11 2.64
C THR A 1014 -40.49 -8.21 1.12
N VAL A 1015 -39.58 -9.00 0.52
CA VAL A 1015 -39.56 -9.24 -0.94
C VAL A 1015 -40.83 -9.97 -1.38
N LYS A 1016 -41.24 -11.06 -0.72
CA LYS A 1016 -42.46 -11.79 -1.12
C LYS A 1016 -43.75 -11.04 -0.80
N GLY A 1017 -43.81 -10.30 0.31
CA GLY A 1017 -44.93 -9.39 0.58
C GLY A 1017 -45.06 -8.27 -0.45
N PHE A 1018 -43.94 -7.79 -1.02
CA PHE A 1018 -43.95 -6.79 -2.09
C PHE A 1018 -44.37 -7.38 -3.44
N GLU A 1019 -43.89 -8.58 -3.79
CA GLU A 1019 -44.35 -9.31 -4.99
C GLU A 1019 -45.87 -9.58 -4.94
N GLU A 1020 -46.42 -10.00 -3.81
CA GLU A 1020 -47.86 -10.29 -3.67
C GLU A 1020 -48.77 -9.06 -3.67
N ASN A 1021 -48.23 -7.90 -3.25
CA ASN A 1021 -48.94 -6.63 -3.28
C ASN A 1021 -48.91 -5.98 -4.68
N ASN A 1022 -47.83 -6.17 -5.45
CA ASN A 1022 -47.67 -5.50 -6.74
C ASN A 1022 -48.21 -6.31 -7.92
N ASN A 1023 -48.19 -7.64 -7.85
CA ASN A 1023 -48.74 -8.45 -8.92
C ASN A 1023 -50.26 -8.48 -8.78
N GLU A 1024 -50.99 -8.02 -9.81
CA GLU A 1024 -52.44 -8.20 -9.99
C GLU A 1024 -52.79 -9.67 -10.29
N ILE A 1025 -52.32 -10.58 -9.43
CA ILE A 1025 -52.66 -12.00 -9.46
C ILE A 1025 -54.15 -12.13 -9.11
N ASP A 1026 -54.90 -12.68 -10.06
CA ASP A 1026 -56.32 -13.02 -9.96
C ASP A 1026 -56.65 -13.63 -8.59
N GLU A 1027 -57.73 -13.20 -7.94
CA GLU A 1027 -58.09 -13.70 -6.60
C GLU A 1027 -58.25 -15.24 -6.58
N ASN A 1028 -58.61 -15.82 -7.73
CA ASN A 1028 -58.74 -17.26 -7.94
C ASN A 1028 -57.43 -18.05 -7.83
N GLU A 1029 -56.26 -17.45 -8.06
CA GLU A 1029 -54.96 -18.14 -7.92
C GLU A 1029 -54.41 -18.05 -6.48
N ARG A 1030 -54.81 -17.02 -5.73
CA ARG A 1030 -54.39 -16.81 -4.32
C ARG A 1030 -55.00 -17.84 -3.36
N TYR A 1031 -56.15 -18.42 -3.72
CA TYR A 1031 -56.88 -19.38 -2.89
C TYR A 1031 -57.10 -20.72 -3.60
N ILE A 1032 -56.40 -21.76 -3.14
CA ILE A 1032 -56.61 -23.12 -3.65
C ILE A 1032 -57.84 -23.71 -2.97
N LYS A 1033 -58.72 -24.30 -3.78
CA LYS A 1033 -59.88 -25.05 -3.31
C LYS A 1033 -59.46 -26.47 -2.94
N ASP A 1034 -59.41 -26.74 -1.64
CA ASP A 1034 -59.05 -28.05 -1.10
C ASP A 1034 -60.11 -29.13 -1.40
N ILE A 1035 -59.76 -30.41 -1.24
CA ILE A 1035 -60.66 -31.56 -1.40
C ILE A 1035 -61.89 -31.44 -0.47
N SER A 1036 -61.74 -30.78 0.69
CA SER A 1036 -62.84 -30.43 1.60
C SER A 1036 -63.80 -29.34 1.07
N LYS A 1037 -63.60 -28.87 -0.17
CA LYS A 1037 -64.27 -27.74 -0.85
C LYS A 1037 -64.08 -26.37 -0.17
N LYS A 1038 -63.22 -26.25 0.84
CA LYS A 1038 -62.84 -24.98 1.48
C LYS A 1038 -61.71 -24.31 0.71
N TYR A 1039 -61.75 -22.99 0.65
CA TYR A 1039 -60.67 -22.18 0.08
C TYR A 1039 -59.59 -21.96 1.15
N ILE A 1040 -58.33 -22.26 0.81
CA ILE A 1040 -57.15 -22.08 1.67
C ILE A 1040 -56.16 -21.20 0.93
N TYR A 1041 -55.56 -20.25 1.64
CA TYR A 1041 -54.58 -19.33 1.05
C TYR A 1041 -53.29 -20.08 0.68
N ASN A 1042 -52.82 -19.90 -0.56
CA ASN A 1042 -51.61 -20.54 -1.06
C ASN A 1042 -50.36 -19.76 -0.60
N CYS A 1043 -49.75 -20.19 0.51
CA CYS A 1043 -48.62 -19.52 1.13
C CYS A 1043 -47.35 -19.57 0.25
N SER A 1044 -46.97 -18.42 -0.35
CA SER A 1044 -45.79 -18.27 -1.21
C SER A 1044 -44.45 -18.63 -0.53
N LEU A 1045 -44.41 -18.57 0.81
CA LEU A 1045 -43.24 -18.92 1.61
C LEU A 1045 -43.01 -20.44 1.75
N THR A 1046 -43.94 -21.29 1.29
CA THR A 1046 -43.81 -22.77 1.38
C THR A 1046 -42.53 -23.29 0.72
N HIS A 1047 -42.15 -22.80 -0.46
CA HIS A 1047 -40.92 -23.21 -1.13
C HIS A 1047 -39.66 -22.89 -0.31
N TYR A 1048 -39.61 -21.70 0.31
CA TYR A 1048 -38.52 -21.30 1.20
C TYR A 1048 -38.49 -22.13 2.48
N ASN A 1049 -39.66 -22.53 2.98
CA ASN A 1049 -39.81 -23.38 4.16
C ASN A 1049 -39.20 -24.78 3.94
N THR A 1050 -39.38 -25.35 2.74
CA THR A 1050 -38.74 -26.63 2.34
C THR A 1050 -37.22 -26.48 2.19
N GLY A 1051 -36.74 -25.40 1.55
CA GLY A 1051 -35.31 -25.10 1.43
C GLY A 1051 -34.63 -24.89 2.80
N LEU A 1052 -35.27 -24.18 3.72
CA LEU A 1052 -34.77 -24.00 5.09
C LEU A 1052 -34.79 -25.29 5.90
N SER A 1053 -35.70 -26.24 5.64
CA SER A 1053 -35.65 -27.57 6.25
C SER A 1053 -34.58 -28.50 5.65
N MET A 1054 -34.11 -28.28 4.41
CA MET A 1054 -32.85 -28.89 3.96
C MET A 1054 -31.65 -28.31 4.72
N ILE A 1055 -31.61 -27.00 4.93
CA ILE A 1055 -30.57 -26.33 5.73
C ILE A 1055 -30.60 -26.79 7.20
N GLU A 1056 -31.78 -27.04 7.76
CA GLU A 1056 -31.96 -27.68 9.08
C GLU A 1056 -31.25 -29.04 9.14
N ILE A 1057 -31.43 -29.92 8.14
CA ILE A 1057 -30.73 -31.21 8.08
C ILE A 1057 -29.20 -31.01 8.03
N LEU A 1058 -28.71 -30.03 7.25
CA LEU A 1058 -27.28 -29.72 7.20
C LEU A 1058 -26.73 -29.25 8.56
N PHE A 1059 -27.51 -28.52 9.36
CA PHE A 1059 -27.14 -28.17 10.73
C PHE A 1059 -27.19 -29.37 11.70
N LEU A 1060 -28.05 -30.35 11.48
CA LEU A 1060 -28.11 -31.58 12.29
C LEU A 1060 -26.91 -32.51 12.05
N ILE A 1061 -26.26 -32.48 10.88
CA ILE A 1061 -25.07 -33.32 10.60
C ILE A 1061 -23.91 -33.07 11.61
N PRO A 1062 -23.45 -31.84 11.89
CA PRO A 1062 -22.50 -31.55 12.96
C PRO A 1062 -22.92 -32.06 14.35
N LEU A 1063 -24.22 -32.06 14.67
CA LEU A 1063 -24.71 -32.61 15.93
C LEU A 1063 -24.58 -34.13 15.96
N ILE A 1064 -25.02 -34.84 14.92
CA ILE A 1064 -24.89 -36.31 14.81
C ILE A 1064 -23.42 -36.76 14.96
N LEU A 1065 -22.50 -36.07 14.28
CA LEU A 1065 -21.05 -36.32 14.37
C LEU A 1065 -20.49 -36.06 15.78
N LYS A 1066 -21.04 -35.08 16.51
CA LYS A 1066 -20.69 -34.80 17.91
C LYS A 1066 -21.29 -35.82 18.88
N CYS A 1067 -22.54 -36.25 18.67
CA CYS A 1067 -23.19 -37.29 19.47
C CYS A 1067 -22.31 -38.54 19.54
N ARG A 1068 -21.87 -39.06 18.39
CA ARG A 1068 -21.02 -40.27 18.34
C ARG A 1068 -19.76 -40.17 19.21
N LYS A 1069 -19.19 -38.98 19.39
CA LYS A 1069 -18.03 -38.77 20.27
C LYS A 1069 -18.44 -38.78 21.75
N VAL A 1070 -19.52 -38.11 22.12
CA VAL A 1070 -19.87 -37.90 23.55
C VAL A 1070 -20.35 -39.17 24.27
N TRP A 1071 -20.78 -40.22 23.57
CA TRP A 1071 -21.23 -41.47 24.22
C TRP A 1071 -20.15 -42.11 25.12
N SER A 1072 -18.87 -42.07 24.74
CA SER A 1072 -17.79 -42.61 25.58
C SER A 1072 -17.37 -41.68 26.72
N TYR A 1073 -17.76 -40.40 26.69
CA TYR A 1073 -17.17 -39.37 27.56
C TYR A 1073 -17.65 -39.55 29.00
N GLU A 1074 -16.73 -39.36 29.94
CA GLU A 1074 -16.98 -39.21 31.37
C GLU A 1074 -16.88 -37.73 31.76
N CYS A 1075 -17.31 -37.39 32.98
CA CYS A 1075 -17.37 -36.01 33.47
C CYS A 1075 -18.28 -35.08 32.62
N ILE A 1076 -19.46 -35.57 32.25
CA ILE A 1076 -20.47 -34.84 31.46
C ILE A 1076 -21.84 -34.86 32.15
N PHE A 1077 -22.72 -33.92 31.82
CA PHE A 1077 -24.10 -33.94 32.29
C PHE A 1077 -24.90 -35.10 31.67
N LYS A 1078 -25.60 -35.89 32.51
CA LYS A 1078 -26.42 -37.03 32.08
C LYS A 1078 -27.53 -36.66 31.10
N MET A 1079 -27.99 -35.41 31.13
CA MET A 1079 -28.93 -34.81 30.18
C MET A 1079 -28.52 -35.02 28.71
N ILE A 1080 -27.22 -35.10 28.41
CA ILE A 1080 -26.75 -35.28 27.02
C ILE A 1080 -27.03 -36.68 26.48
N ASN A 1081 -27.10 -37.70 27.34
CA ASN A 1081 -27.50 -39.03 26.89
C ASN A 1081 -28.95 -39.00 26.38
N TYR A 1082 -29.83 -38.24 27.05
CA TYR A 1082 -31.21 -38.03 26.59
C TYR A 1082 -31.28 -37.17 25.31
N LEU A 1083 -30.44 -36.15 25.17
CA LEU A 1083 -30.29 -35.40 23.90
C LEU A 1083 -29.76 -36.27 22.74
N ASN A 1084 -28.89 -37.24 23.02
CA ASN A 1084 -28.41 -38.17 22.00
C ASN A 1084 -29.55 -39.02 21.43
N TYR A 1085 -30.52 -39.43 22.27
CA TYR A 1085 -31.73 -40.12 21.81
C TYR A 1085 -32.72 -39.17 21.10
N SER A 1086 -32.76 -37.88 21.46
CA SER A 1086 -33.67 -36.92 20.85
C SER A 1086 -33.27 -36.48 19.43
N ILE A 1087 -31.99 -36.57 19.06
CA ILE A 1087 -31.52 -36.12 17.74
C ILE A 1087 -32.01 -37.01 16.57
N PRO A 1088 -31.98 -38.36 16.65
CA PRO A 1088 -32.64 -39.21 15.65
C PRO A 1088 -34.15 -38.91 15.52
N ILE A 1089 -34.83 -38.67 16.65
CA ILE A 1089 -36.25 -38.27 16.67
C ILE A 1089 -36.43 -36.93 15.95
N TRP A 1090 -35.58 -35.94 16.22
CA TRP A 1090 -35.62 -34.63 15.55
C TRP A 1090 -35.43 -34.78 14.04
N VAL A 1091 -34.39 -35.47 13.59
CA VAL A 1091 -34.13 -35.68 12.15
C VAL A 1091 -35.34 -36.32 11.47
N THR A 1092 -35.86 -37.41 12.05
CA THR A 1092 -36.93 -38.22 11.43
C THR A 1092 -38.30 -37.55 11.47
N THR A 1093 -38.70 -36.98 12.61
CA THR A 1093 -40.04 -36.41 12.82
C THR A 1093 -40.13 -34.90 12.55
N GLY A 1094 -38.99 -34.22 12.43
CA GLY A 1094 -38.88 -32.80 12.05
C GLY A 1094 -38.69 -32.61 10.54
N PRO A 1095 -37.47 -32.24 10.06
CA PRO A 1095 -37.27 -31.80 8.69
C PRO A 1095 -37.46 -32.91 7.65
N LEU A 1096 -37.13 -34.16 7.97
CA LEU A 1096 -37.28 -35.28 7.03
C LEU A 1096 -38.76 -35.62 6.80
N ALA A 1097 -39.55 -35.75 7.88
CA ALA A 1097 -41.00 -35.85 7.79
C ALA A 1097 -41.60 -34.69 6.99
N LYS A 1098 -41.14 -33.46 7.26
CA LYS A 1098 -41.62 -32.26 6.55
C LYS A 1098 -41.33 -32.28 5.05
N MET A 1099 -40.12 -32.68 4.64
CA MET A 1099 -39.80 -32.88 3.23
C MET A 1099 -40.68 -33.97 2.59
N ILE A 1100 -40.80 -35.14 3.22
CA ILE A 1100 -41.59 -36.27 2.70
C ILE A 1100 -43.06 -35.86 2.54
N PHE A 1101 -43.67 -35.24 3.55
CA PHE A 1101 -45.09 -34.85 3.49
C PHE A 1101 -45.36 -33.72 2.51
N SER A 1102 -44.45 -32.75 2.34
CA SER A 1102 -44.58 -31.71 1.31
C SER A 1102 -44.54 -32.25 -0.13
N ILE A 1103 -43.94 -33.43 -0.33
CA ILE A 1103 -43.96 -34.14 -1.62
C ILE A 1103 -45.21 -35.01 -1.73
N ALA A 1104 -45.51 -35.81 -0.70
CA ALA A 1104 -46.58 -36.79 -0.70
C ALA A 1104 -48.00 -36.18 -0.70
N PHE A 1105 -48.18 -35.00 -0.08
CA PHE A 1105 -49.48 -34.33 0.06
C PHE A 1105 -49.62 -33.07 -0.78
N LYS A 1106 -48.77 -32.87 -1.81
CA LYS A 1106 -48.80 -31.70 -2.70
C LYS A 1106 -50.18 -31.40 -3.34
N SER A 1107 -51.06 -32.40 -3.44
CA SER A 1107 -52.44 -32.26 -3.96
C SER A 1107 -53.52 -32.01 -2.89
N ASN A 1108 -53.17 -32.06 -1.59
CA ASN A 1108 -54.10 -31.89 -0.46
C ASN A 1108 -53.40 -31.11 0.66
N LEU A 1109 -53.41 -29.78 0.50
CA LEU A 1109 -52.75 -28.83 1.40
C LEU A 1109 -53.30 -28.87 2.83
N TYR A 1110 -54.59 -29.18 3.03
CA TYR A 1110 -55.18 -29.28 4.36
C TYR A 1110 -54.62 -30.49 5.14
N SER A 1111 -54.57 -31.66 4.51
CA SER A 1111 -53.94 -32.84 5.10
C SER A 1111 -52.44 -32.65 5.32
N GLU A 1112 -51.74 -31.96 4.41
CA GLU A 1112 -50.34 -31.58 4.61
C GLU A 1112 -50.17 -30.75 5.89
N ILE A 1113 -50.87 -29.61 6.01
CA ILE A 1113 -50.79 -28.71 7.17
C ILE A 1113 -51.12 -29.44 8.48
N LEU A 1114 -52.16 -30.28 8.48
CA LEU A 1114 -52.57 -31.05 9.66
C LEU A 1114 -51.48 -32.05 10.09
N ILE A 1115 -50.98 -32.86 9.15
CA ILE A 1115 -49.96 -33.90 9.42
C ILE A 1115 -48.66 -33.22 9.85
N LEU A 1116 -48.21 -32.17 9.16
CA LEU A 1116 -47.04 -31.40 9.54
C LEU A 1116 -47.16 -30.83 10.95
N SER A 1117 -48.32 -30.26 11.31
CA SER A 1117 -48.54 -29.71 12.65
C SER A 1117 -48.47 -30.79 13.74
N ILE A 1118 -49.04 -31.98 13.49
CA ILE A 1118 -48.97 -33.12 14.40
C ILE A 1118 -47.51 -33.60 14.57
N PHE A 1119 -46.77 -33.75 13.47
CA PHE A 1119 -45.37 -34.19 13.51
C PHE A 1119 -44.45 -33.15 14.18
N ILE A 1120 -44.67 -31.84 13.94
CA ILE A 1120 -43.99 -30.75 14.65
C ILE A 1120 -44.27 -30.83 16.16
N ILE A 1121 -45.52 -31.01 16.57
CA ILE A 1121 -45.87 -31.15 17.99
C ILE A 1121 -45.16 -32.36 18.60
N ILE A 1122 -45.23 -33.54 17.96
CA ILE A 1122 -44.56 -34.76 18.44
C ILE A 1122 -43.04 -34.55 18.55
N CYS A 1123 -42.41 -34.06 17.48
CA CYS A 1123 -40.97 -33.80 17.41
C CYS A 1123 -40.49 -32.89 18.55
N TYR A 1124 -41.05 -31.69 18.65
CA TYR A 1124 -40.58 -30.68 19.57
C TYR A 1124 -41.04 -30.90 21.02
N LEU A 1125 -42.17 -31.60 21.25
CA LEU A 1125 -42.55 -32.08 22.57
C LEU A 1125 -41.63 -33.21 23.03
N SER A 1126 -41.29 -34.19 22.18
CA SER A 1126 -40.34 -35.26 22.53
C SER A 1126 -38.94 -34.70 22.80
N LEU A 1127 -38.47 -33.74 22.00
CA LEU A 1127 -37.24 -32.99 22.25
C LEU A 1127 -37.25 -32.30 23.63
N TYR A 1128 -38.29 -31.51 23.92
CA TYR A 1128 -38.44 -30.80 25.20
C TYR A 1128 -38.52 -31.76 26.39
N CYS A 1129 -39.31 -32.83 26.27
CA CYS A 1129 -39.43 -33.85 27.30
C CYS A 1129 -38.10 -34.55 27.56
N LEU A 1130 -37.36 -35.00 26.52
CA LEU A 1130 -36.06 -35.65 26.69
C LEU A 1130 -34.99 -34.69 27.25
N TYR A 1131 -35.02 -33.42 26.85
CA TYR A 1131 -34.15 -32.38 27.39
C TYR A 1131 -34.41 -32.15 28.89
N MET A 1132 -35.67 -31.93 29.27
CA MET A 1132 -36.06 -31.64 30.65
C MET A 1132 -36.13 -32.88 31.55
N PHE A 1133 -36.21 -34.09 30.99
CA PHE A 1133 -36.47 -35.35 31.72
C PHE A 1133 -35.59 -35.50 32.96
N ASN A 1134 -34.26 -35.40 32.79
CA ASN A 1134 -33.29 -35.58 33.87
C ASN A 1134 -33.40 -34.49 34.96
N ILE A 1135 -33.79 -33.27 34.58
CA ILE A 1135 -33.96 -32.15 35.52
C ILE A 1135 -35.26 -32.33 36.32
N VAL A 1136 -36.36 -32.64 35.64
CA VAL A 1136 -37.67 -32.88 36.26
C VAL A 1136 -37.63 -34.12 37.16
N TYR A 1137 -37.03 -35.22 36.69
CA TYR A 1137 -36.83 -36.46 37.45
C TYR A 1137 -36.06 -36.21 38.76
N THR A 1138 -34.95 -35.48 38.72
CA THR A 1138 -34.16 -35.17 39.92
C THR A 1138 -34.86 -34.21 40.87
N ILE A 1139 -35.71 -33.30 40.38
CA ILE A 1139 -36.53 -32.41 41.22
C ILE A 1139 -37.65 -33.20 41.91
N ILE A 1140 -38.41 -34.01 41.16
CA ILE A 1140 -39.51 -34.83 41.70
C ILE A 1140 -39.02 -35.79 42.78
N ASN A 1141 -37.89 -36.48 42.54
CA ASN A 1141 -37.30 -37.41 43.51
C ASN A 1141 -36.56 -36.70 44.67
N LYS A 1142 -36.69 -35.37 44.79
CA LYS A 1142 -36.01 -34.51 45.81
C LYS A 1142 -34.48 -34.60 45.80
N GLN A 1143 -33.88 -35.17 44.75
CA GLN A 1143 -32.44 -35.38 44.55
C GLN A 1143 -31.75 -34.23 43.79
N SER A 1144 -32.46 -33.15 43.49
CA SER A 1144 -31.98 -31.95 42.75
C SER A 1144 -30.69 -31.29 43.27
N ASN A 1145 -30.24 -31.61 44.48
CA ASN A 1145 -29.00 -31.12 45.08
C ASN A 1145 -27.84 -32.11 45.02
N ASN A 1146 -28.08 -33.38 44.67
CA ASN A 1146 -27.08 -34.45 44.60
C ASN A 1146 -26.60 -34.65 43.16
N THR A 1147 -25.31 -34.36 42.94
CA THR A 1147 -24.63 -34.35 41.63
C THR A 1147 -24.59 -35.73 40.96
N LYS A 1148 -24.55 -36.83 41.72
CA LYS A 1148 -24.56 -38.21 41.18
C LYS A 1148 -25.78 -38.50 40.31
N PHE A 1149 -26.90 -37.81 40.52
CA PHE A 1149 -28.12 -38.07 39.76
C PHE A 1149 -28.18 -37.33 38.42
N PHE A 1150 -27.49 -36.19 38.27
CA PHE A 1150 -27.51 -35.40 37.03
C PHE A 1150 -26.17 -35.28 36.29
N PHE A 1151 -25.07 -35.72 36.90
CA PHE A 1151 -23.71 -35.71 36.33
C PHE A 1151 -23.14 -37.14 36.22
N LYS A 1152 -22.37 -37.44 35.17
CA LYS A 1152 -21.71 -38.73 34.96
C LYS A 1152 -20.30 -38.66 35.54
N TYR A 1153 -20.09 -39.37 36.65
CA TYR A 1153 -18.81 -39.44 37.35
C TYR A 1153 -17.77 -40.20 36.51
N PRO A 1154 -16.46 -39.89 36.66
CA PRO A 1154 -15.41 -40.67 36.03
C PRO A 1154 -15.20 -42.02 36.73
N SER A 1155 -14.60 -42.95 36.01
CA SER A 1155 -14.11 -44.23 36.52
C SER A 1155 -12.94 -44.06 37.49
N ILE A 1156 -12.77 -45.02 38.41
CA ILE A 1156 -11.87 -44.96 39.58
C ILE A 1156 -10.40 -44.67 39.23
N ASN A 1157 -9.98 -44.95 37.99
CA ASN A 1157 -8.61 -44.70 37.55
C ASN A 1157 -8.31 -43.25 37.15
N PHE A 1158 -9.31 -42.36 37.12
CA PHE A 1158 -9.14 -40.98 36.72
C PHE A 1158 -8.43 -40.10 37.77
N CYS A 1159 -7.37 -39.40 37.37
CA CYS A 1159 -6.73 -38.38 38.20
C CYS A 1159 -7.31 -37.00 37.91
N PHE A 1160 -7.97 -36.40 38.90
CA PHE A 1160 -8.56 -35.06 38.79
C PHE A 1160 -7.52 -33.94 38.63
N GLU A 1161 -6.34 -34.06 39.25
CA GLU A 1161 -5.26 -33.06 39.14
C GLU A 1161 -4.72 -32.95 37.70
N HIS A 1162 -4.38 -34.10 37.10
CA HIS A 1162 -3.72 -34.16 35.80
C HIS A 1162 -4.70 -34.36 34.63
N ARG A 1163 -5.98 -34.62 34.92
CA ARG A 1163 -7.08 -34.90 33.97
C ARG A 1163 -6.82 -36.05 33.00
N ILE A 1164 -6.10 -37.08 33.46
CA ILE A 1164 -5.72 -38.28 32.70
C ILE A 1164 -5.92 -39.56 33.55
N TYR A 1165 -6.07 -40.71 32.89
CA TYR A 1165 -6.22 -42.02 33.55
C TYR A 1165 -4.87 -42.69 33.87
N ASN A 1166 -3.82 -42.37 33.09
CA ASN A 1166 -2.47 -42.89 33.26
C ASN A 1166 -1.54 -41.79 33.80
N CYS A 1167 -1.56 -41.56 35.11
CA CYS A 1167 -0.57 -40.74 35.82
C CYS A 1167 0.16 -41.57 36.89
N ASN A 1168 1.43 -41.25 37.13
CA ASN A 1168 2.22 -41.85 38.21
C ASN A 1168 2.03 -41.15 39.56
N CYS A 1169 1.00 -40.32 39.72
CA CYS A 1169 0.61 -39.77 41.02
C CYS A 1169 0.29 -40.94 41.96
N ASN A 1170 0.94 -40.97 43.13
CA ASN A 1170 0.76 -42.04 44.11
C ASN A 1170 -0.72 -42.17 44.45
N LYS A 1171 -1.36 -43.25 43.95
CA LYS A 1171 -2.69 -43.68 44.35
C LYS A 1171 -2.60 -44.23 45.77
N SER A 1172 -2.51 -43.35 46.76
CA SER A 1172 -2.64 -43.72 48.17
C SER A 1172 -4.04 -44.29 48.37
N ASN A 1173 -4.08 -45.58 48.75
CA ASN A 1173 -5.32 -46.31 48.95
C ASN A 1173 -6.07 -45.75 50.17
N ASN A 1174 -6.95 -44.77 49.95
CA ASN A 1174 -8.20 -44.47 50.69
C ASN A 1174 -8.77 -43.10 50.26
N VAL A 1175 -9.15 -42.96 48.98
CA VAL A 1175 -9.95 -41.79 48.56
C VAL A 1175 -11.39 -42.00 49.03
N THR A 1176 -11.82 -41.23 50.03
CA THR A 1176 -13.20 -41.25 50.53
C THR A 1176 -14.18 -40.72 49.48
N ILE A 1177 -15.44 -41.13 49.57
CA ILE A 1177 -16.51 -40.70 48.64
C ILE A 1177 -16.67 -39.16 48.66
N ASP A 1178 -16.49 -38.54 49.83
CA ASP A 1178 -16.62 -37.10 50.02
C ASP A 1178 -15.52 -36.30 49.29
N ASN A 1179 -14.30 -36.85 49.19
CA ASN A 1179 -13.23 -36.24 48.39
C ASN A 1179 -13.55 -36.24 46.89
N ILE A 1180 -14.22 -37.28 46.39
CA ILE A 1180 -14.66 -37.35 44.99
C ILE A 1180 -15.78 -36.32 44.73
N GLU A 1181 -16.69 -36.11 45.69
CA GLU A 1181 -17.72 -35.07 45.57
C GLU A 1181 -17.12 -33.66 45.56
N ASN A 1182 -16.18 -33.36 46.45
CA ASN A 1182 -15.46 -32.07 46.45
C ASN A 1182 -14.68 -31.82 45.13
N GLN A 1183 -14.04 -32.84 44.57
CA GLN A 1183 -13.34 -32.72 43.28
C GLN A 1183 -14.30 -32.50 42.10
N ILE A 1184 -15.49 -33.12 42.12
CA ILE A 1184 -16.53 -32.92 41.12
C ILE A 1184 -17.19 -31.55 41.27
N ASP A 1185 -17.29 -31.02 42.48
CA ASP A 1185 -17.81 -29.67 42.72
C ASP A 1185 -16.87 -28.60 42.15
N ASN A 1186 -15.55 -28.76 42.29
CA ASN A 1186 -14.57 -27.92 41.59
C ASN A 1186 -14.69 -28.05 40.06
N TYR A 1187 -14.92 -29.26 39.55
CA TYR A 1187 -15.11 -29.50 38.11
C TYR A 1187 -16.44 -28.92 37.56
N LEU A 1188 -17.49 -28.85 38.39
CA LEU A 1188 -18.74 -28.16 38.06
C LEU A 1188 -18.59 -26.63 38.13
N LEU A 1189 -17.72 -26.10 38.99
CA LEU A 1189 -17.33 -24.69 38.96
C LEU A 1189 -16.66 -24.31 37.62
N ASP A 1190 -15.84 -25.18 37.03
CA ASP A 1190 -15.29 -25.00 35.67
C ASP A 1190 -16.40 -24.96 34.61
N PHE A 1191 -17.36 -25.90 34.65
CA PHE A 1191 -18.53 -25.88 33.76
C PHE A 1191 -19.33 -24.57 33.88
N ASN A 1192 -19.60 -24.13 35.10
CA ASN A 1192 -20.27 -22.87 35.38
C ASN A 1192 -19.49 -21.68 34.81
N TYR A 1193 -18.17 -21.63 35.02
CA TYR A 1193 -17.30 -20.58 34.51
C TYR A 1193 -17.32 -20.53 32.98
N CYS A 1194 -17.14 -21.68 32.32
CA CYS A 1194 -17.15 -21.81 30.86
C CYS A 1194 -18.52 -21.51 30.24
N SER A 1195 -19.61 -21.66 31.00
CA SER A 1195 -20.96 -21.39 30.52
C SER A 1195 -21.43 -19.93 30.65
N LYS A 1196 -20.70 -19.08 31.39
CA LYS A 1196 -21.04 -17.65 31.57
C LYS A 1196 -20.55 -16.83 30.38
N ILE A 1197 -21.48 -16.49 29.48
CA ILE A 1197 -21.23 -15.60 28.33
C ILE A 1197 -20.93 -14.16 28.82
N ILE A 1198 -21.71 -13.69 29.79
CA ILE A 1198 -21.70 -12.33 30.32
C ILE A 1198 -21.68 -12.41 31.84
N GLN A 1199 -20.75 -11.73 32.50
CA GLN A 1199 -20.74 -11.60 33.96
C GLN A 1199 -21.09 -10.16 34.34
N MET A 1200 -22.25 -10.00 34.99
CA MET A 1200 -22.60 -8.76 35.66
C MET A 1200 -21.79 -8.69 36.96
N ILE A 1201 -20.85 -7.76 37.04
CA ILE A 1201 -20.12 -7.44 38.27
C ILE A 1201 -20.40 -5.97 38.58
N ASN A 1202 -20.93 -5.69 39.77
CA ASN A 1202 -21.29 -4.34 40.22
C ASN A 1202 -22.18 -3.57 39.22
N ASN A 1203 -23.26 -4.21 38.76
CA ASN A 1203 -24.22 -3.71 37.76
C ASN A 1203 -23.63 -3.28 36.41
N LYS A 1204 -22.35 -3.62 36.13
CA LYS A 1204 -21.71 -3.37 34.84
C LYS A 1204 -21.49 -4.68 34.09
N LYS A 1205 -21.86 -4.67 32.81
CA LYS A 1205 -21.79 -5.81 31.89
C LYS A 1205 -20.33 -6.04 31.49
N LYS A 1206 -19.63 -6.97 32.15
CA LYS A 1206 -18.24 -7.34 31.83
C LYS A 1206 -18.26 -8.61 30.97
N ASN A 1207 -17.73 -8.52 29.74
CA ASN A 1207 -17.40 -9.73 28.98
C ASN A 1207 -16.29 -10.47 29.73
N VAL A 1208 -16.44 -11.78 29.92
CA VAL A 1208 -15.47 -12.60 30.65
C VAL A 1208 -14.30 -12.91 29.71
N SER A 1209 -13.44 -11.93 29.45
CA SER A 1209 -12.22 -12.09 28.64
C SER A 1209 -11.00 -12.49 29.45
N ASN A 1210 -10.93 -12.09 30.73
CA ASN A 1210 -9.70 -12.17 31.51
C ASN A 1210 -9.57 -13.50 32.29
N ILE A 1211 -8.32 -13.94 32.42
CA ILE A 1211 -7.91 -15.30 32.79
C ILE A 1211 -7.72 -15.48 34.32
N GLU A 1212 -7.64 -14.39 35.07
CA GLU A 1212 -7.18 -14.30 36.47
C GLU A 1212 -7.98 -15.12 37.51
N ASN A 1213 -9.19 -15.60 37.18
CA ASN A 1213 -10.10 -16.24 38.16
C ASN A 1213 -10.01 -17.78 38.26
N ILE A 1214 -9.17 -18.46 37.46
CA ILE A 1214 -9.00 -19.93 37.55
C ILE A 1214 -7.83 -20.31 38.46
N SER A 1215 -6.75 -19.52 38.52
CA SER A 1215 -5.56 -19.79 39.34
C SER A 1215 -5.81 -19.71 40.86
N HIS A 1216 -6.87 -19.01 41.30
CA HIS A 1216 -7.22 -18.83 42.71
C HIS A 1216 -8.29 -19.82 43.24
N LYS A 1217 -8.54 -20.93 42.53
CA LYS A 1217 -9.48 -21.98 42.96
C LYS A 1217 -8.91 -23.39 42.97
N ASN A 1218 -7.79 -23.56 43.65
CA ASN A 1218 -7.55 -24.78 44.42
C ASN A 1218 -7.74 -24.43 45.91
N PRO A 1219 -8.52 -25.21 46.69
CA PRO A 1219 -8.28 -25.26 48.13
C PRO A 1219 -6.86 -25.82 48.38
N LYS A 1220 -6.26 -25.43 49.52
CA LYS A 1220 -5.02 -26.06 50.01
C LYS A 1220 -5.24 -27.53 50.36
#